data_AF-A0A9Q0ARX6-F1
#
_entry.id   AF-A0A9Q0ARX6-F1
#
_cell.length_a   1.000
_cell.length_b   1.000
_cell.length_c   1.000
_cell.angle_alpha   90.00
_cell.angle_beta   90.00
_cell.angle_gamma   90.00
#
_symmetry.space_group_name_H-M   'P 1'
#
loop_
_entity.id
_entity.type
_entity.pdbx_description
1 polymer ?
#
loop_
_entity_poly.entity_id
_entity_poly.type
_entity_poly.pdbx_seq_one_letter_code
_entity_poly.pdbx_strand_id
1 'polypeptide(L)'
;MELRDVLFLAAGLLPAVVIAAPAEQAQRVLNLQAVSQPGASAPTSEQPPQHQHQHQHQHQHQRKLHGRFLHITDFHPDSHYKTHTSTAEGDACHSGKGPAGFYGAETSDCDTPHALVNATFDWIETHLKDSIDFVIWTGDSARHDSDESFGRSEKEVVNSNRLIADKFVSTLSDRGGLSIPVIPTFGNNDILPHNIMVGGPNKWLKWYTDIWKSFIPEAQMHTFEQGGWFFTEVVPNKLAVFSLNTLYFFDRNAGIEDCTHPSEPGFKQMEWLRIQLQFLRNRGMKAILMGHVPPARTAGKQNWDETCWQKYTLWLQQFRDVIVGGLYGHMNIDHFFLQDTRDINLNYLEKGTKEYEKHVRDKKKKHRKKHRKNQAANIQQDGFSIWSGADYLSELRDDWAKLPKAAVRTISGSDVEAEKKKKKKKKDPLGGEWAERYQLSMVSPSIVPNYFPTIRVFEYNITGMEDSPTWADVIRDSKPGRQRVGVEENGQQHPLDGILDEDPEFDIDKKKHKKKGKKGKKGKKPKDPYLIVPEPPSSTAGPGPAYSPQPLTLTGYTQYYANLTYLNNDAHDFTKKLKGFEEELSAERWNEGVHKGKKPGHKPKPRPFEFQVEYSTFNDTLYKVKDLTVGSFVELAYRIGHVKTKSKAMTDRTEDTEVEEPHEDDTLDVDTDESEDDDVDDSDDDDSELETEKHGNKKGKKGKKGKKKKNKKKKHNEVWLHFLEHAFVSTMPKKDLKKL
;
A
#
# COMPACT_ATOMS: atom_id res chain seq x y z
N MET A 1 63.66 -8.43 27.63
CA MET A 1 63.09 -9.54 28.42
C MET A 1 62.39 -10.43 27.40
N GLU A 2 63.19 -11.22 26.68
CA GLU A 2 63.40 -12.68 26.89
C GLU A 2 62.29 -13.49 26.21
N LEU A 3 62.51 -14.04 24.99
CA LEU A 3 63.17 -15.34 24.64
C LEU A 3 62.41 -16.56 25.23
N ARG A 4 62.19 -17.71 24.58
CA ARG A 4 62.41 -18.31 23.24
C ARG A 4 61.83 -19.75 23.33
N ASP A 5 61.34 -20.27 22.20
CA ASP A 5 61.39 -21.66 21.69
C ASP A 5 60.90 -22.89 22.52
N VAL A 6 60.17 -23.82 21.86
CA VAL A 6 60.70 -25.12 21.36
C VAL A 6 59.58 -25.98 20.73
N LEU A 7 59.82 -26.40 19.46
CA LEU A 7 59.18 -27.48 18.71
C LEU A 7 59.58 -28.88 19.24
N PHE A 8 58.76 -29.93 19.07
CA PHE A 8 59.24 -31.23 18.54
C PHE A 8 58.12 -32.11 17.94
N LEU A 9 58.43 -32.64 16.75
CA LEU A 9 57.74 -33.68 15.97
C LEU A 9 58.07 -35.09 16.50
N ALA A 10 57.17 -36.06 16.30
CA ALA A 10 57.51 -37.39 15.74
C ALA A 10 56.26 -38.23 15.37
N ALA A 11 56.34 -38.86 14.20
CA ALA A 11 55.39 -39.76 13.57
C ALA A 11 55.64 -41.24 13.91
N GLY A 12 54.67 -42.13 13.61
CA GLY A 12 54.95 -43.58 13.53
C GLY A 12 53.75 -44.53 13.38
N LEU A 13 53.42 -44.86 12.13
CA LEU A 13 53.11 -46.20 11.56
C LEU A 13 51.74 -46.91 11.75
N LEU A 14 51.15 -47.19 10.56
CA LEU A 14 50.12 -48.15 10.09
C LEU A 14 50.41 -49.64 10.46
N PRO A 15 49.53 -50.67 10.22
CA PRO A 15 48.60 -50.77 9.07
C PRO A 15 47.23 -51.51 9.21
N ALA A 16 46.41 -51.29 8.18
CA ALA A 16 45.49 -52.20 7.46
C ALA A 16 44.48 -53.10 8.22
N VAL A 17 43.21 -53.09 7.78
CA VAL A 17 42.61 -54.16 6.93
C VAL A 17 41.29 -53.65 6.34
N VAL A 18 41.21 -53.77 5.01
CA VAL A 18 40.03 -53.65 4.14
C VAL A 18 39.40 -55.02 4.00
N ILE A 19 38.08 -55.19 4.17
CA ILE A 19 37.30 -56.16 3.41
C ILE A 19 35.90 -55.59 3.12
N ALA A 20 35.58 -55.57 1.84
CA ALA A 20 34.31 -55.21 1.22
C ALA A 20 33.46 -56.47 0.93
N ALA A 21 32.24 -56.21 0.41
CA ALA A 21 31.42 -57.07 -0.45
C ALA A 21 30.30 -57.90 0.23
N PRO A 22 29.30 -58.44 -0.53
CA PRO A 22 28.89 -58.12 -1.92
C PRO A 22 27.36 -58.01 -2.12
N ALA A 23 26.99 -57.63 -3.36
CA ALA A 23 25.69 -57.90 -3.98
C ALA A 23 25.76 -59.12 -4.93
N GLU A 24 24.60 -59.76 -5.09
CA GLU A 24 24.07 -60.49 -6.26
C GLU A 24 24.42 -61.97 -6.59
N GLN A 25 23.33 -62.70 -6.93
CA GLN A 25 23.13 -63.79 -7.92
C GLN A 25 22.76 -65.23 -7.48
N ALA A 26 21.79 -65.74 -8.26
CA ALA A 26 21.51 -67.14 -8.68
C ALA A 26 20.41 -67.97 -7.97
N GLN A 27 19.19 -67.85 -8.49
CA GLN A 27 18.41 -68.90 -9.21
C GLN A 27 18.34 -70.33 -8.64
N ARG A 28 17.11 -70.80 -8.32
CA ARG A 28 16.70 -72.21 -8.47
C ARG A 28 15.21 -72.33 -8.82
N VAL A 29 14.98 -73.18 -9.82
CA VAL A 29 13.73 -73.62 -10.45
C VAL A 29 13.10 -74.75 -9.65
N LEU A 30 11.76 -74.83 -9.61
CA LEU A 30 11.01 -76.10 -9.66
C LEU A 30 9.57 -75.87 -10.12
N ASN A 31 9.27 -76.43 -11.30
CA ASN A 31 7.95 -76.65 -11.90
C ASN A 31 7.22 -77.82 -11.25
N LEU A 32 5.90 -77.89 -11.46
CA LEU A 32 4.96 -79.04 -11.61
C LEU A 32 3.57 -78.53 -11.11
N GLN A 33 2.42 -78.67 -11.75
CA GLN A 33 1.95 -79.53 -12.83
C GLN A 33 0.70 -78.92 -13.48
N ALA A 34 0.57 -79.12 -14.80
CA ALA A 34 -0.65 -78.93 -15.57
C ALA A 34 -1.50 -80.22 -15.58
N VAL A 35 -2.82 -80.08 -15.72
CA VAL A 35 -3.73 -81.12 -16.20
C VAL A 35 -4.59 -80.54 -17.32
N SER A 36 -4.78 -81.35 -18.35
CA SER A 36 -5.25 -81.02 -19.69
C SER A 36 -6.41 -81.93 -20.11
N GLN A 37 -7.19 -81.48 -21.13
CA GLN A 37 -7.95 -82.24 -22.17
C GLN A 37 -9.50 -82.27 -22.03
N PRO A 38 -10.29 -82.55 -23.10
CA PRO A 38 -10.45 -81.78 -24.36
C PRO A 38 -11.93 -81.72 -24.87
N GLY A 39 -12.24 -80.94 -25.92
CA GLY A 39 -13.54 -81.06 -26.63
C GLY A 39 -13.76 -80.03 -27.74
N ALA A 40 -13.95 -80.49 -28.98
CA ALA A 40 -13.88 -79.74 -30.24
C ALA A 40 -15.24 -79.38 -30.86
N SER A 41 -15.34 -78.24 -31.57
CA SER A 41 -15.74 -78.10 -33.01
C SER A 41 -16.01 -76.61 -33.39
N ALA A 42 -15.52 -76.20 -34.57
CA ALA A 42 -15.40 -74.84 -35.11
C ALA A 42 -16.53 -74.51 -36.16
N PRO A 43 -16.54 -73.41 -36.96
CA PRO A 43 -15.65 -72.22 -37.04
C PRO A 43 -16.37 -70.84 -37.26
N THR A 44 -15.53 -69.80 -37.45
CA THR A 44 -15.77 -68.51 -38.18
C THR A 44 -16.67 -67.43 -37.57
N SER A 45 -16.06 -66.33 -37.10
CA SER A 45 -16.21 -64.96 -37.66
C SER A 45 -15.53 -63.91 -36.77
N GLU A 46 -14.79 -63.02 -37.42
CA GLU A 46 -14.49 -61.62 -37.04
C GLU A 46 -13.65 -61.30 -35.79
N GLN A 47 -12.52 -60.64 -36.05
CA GLN A 47 -11.69 -59.93 -35.06
C GLN A 47 -12.47 -58.77 -34.42
N PRO A 48 -12.42 -58.61 -33.09
CA PRO A 48 -12.65 -57.32 -32.46
C PRO A 48 -11.32 -56.56 -32.26
N PRO A 49 -11.35 -55.21 -32.31
CA PRO A 49 -10.15 -54.39 -32.35
C PRO A 49 -9.49 -54.26 -30.97
N GLN A 50 -8.18 -54.02 -31.00
CA GLN A 50 -7.36 -53.68 -29.85
C GLN A 50 -7.97 -52.52 -29.06
N HIS A 51 -8.15 -52.75 -27.76
CA HIS A 51 -8.51 -51.71 -26.79
C HIS A 51 -7.50 -50.56 -26.86
N GLN A 52 -7.99 -49.39 -27.28
CA GLN A 52 -7.33 -48.12 -27.03
C GLN A 52 -7.15 -47.97 -25.51
N HIS A 53 -5.91 -48.05 -25.05
CA HIS A 53 -5.53 -47.43 -23.79
C HIS A 53 -5.71 -45.93 -23.96
N GLN A 54 -6.87 -45.41 -23.54
CA GLN A 54 -7.02 -44.00 -23.21
C GLN A 54 -6.03 -43.70 -22.09
N HIS A 55 -4.89 -43.13 -22.46
CA HIS A 55 -4.10 -42.33 -21.55
C HIS A 55 -5.00 -41.18 -21.09
N GLN A 56 -5.64 -41.35 -19.94
CA GLN A 56 -6.10 -40.22 -19.14
C GLN A 56 -4.85 -39.43 -18.75
N HIS A 57 -4.43 -38.54 -19.64
CA HIS A 57 -3.66 -37.38 -19.23
C HIS A 57 -4.52 -36.65 -18.20
N GLN A 58 -4.17 -36.79 -16.93
CA GLN A 58 -4.52 -35.79 -15.93
C GLN A 58 -3.89 -34.48 -16.41
N HIS A 59 -4.63 -33.74 -17.23
CA HIS A 59 -4.35 -32.33 -17.45
C HIS A 59 -4.39 -31.69 -16.07
N GLN A 60 -3.22 -31.41 -15.50
CA GLN A 60 -3.13 -30.40 -14.44
C GLN A 60 -3.81 -29.17 -15.02
N HIS A 61 -4.94 -28.77 -14.45
CA HIS A 61 -5.63 -27.55 -14.84
C HIS A 61 -4.60 -26.42 -14.78
N GLN A 62 -4.25 -25.86 -15.95
CA GLN A 62 -3.47 -24.65 -16.01
C GLN A 62 -4.27 -23.57 -15.29
N ARG A 63 -3.64 -22.89 -14.33
CA ARG A 63 -4.25 -21.77 -13.62
C ARG A 63 -4.63 -20.72 -14.66
N LYS A 64 -5.83 -20.14 -14.54
CA LYS A 64 -6.25 -19.03 -15.41
C LYS A 64 -6.14 -17.72 -14.64
N LEU A 65 -6.05 -16.61 -15.38
CA LEU A 65 -6.16 -15.30 -14.75
C LEU A 65 -7.59 -15.07 -14.26
N HIS A 66 -7.71 -14.58 -13.03
CA HIS A 66 -8.98 -14.27 -12.39
C HIS A 66 -9.29 -12.77 -12.43
N GLY A 67 -8.30 -11.92 -12.69
CA GLY A 67 -8.44 -10.47 -12.60
C GLY A 67 -8.52 -10.00 -11.16
N ARG A 68 -7.87 -10.70 -10.22
CA ARG A 68 -7.94 -10.39 -8.79
C ARG A 68 -6.57 -10.48 -8.13
N PHE A 69 -6.26 -9.64 -7.15
CA PHE A 69 -5.02 -9.76 -6.38
C PHE A 69 -5.21 -9.36 -4.92
N LEU A 70 -4.40 -9.94 -4.03
CA LEU A 70 -4.40 -9.63 -2.59
C LEU A 70 -3.40 -8.50 -2.30
N HIS A 71 -3.83 -7.49 -1.55
CA HIS A 71 -2.94 -6.53 -0.88
C HIS A 71 -3.04 -6.74 0.64
N ILE A 72 -1.89 -6.99 1.26
CA ILE A 72 -1.75 -7.24 2.69
C ILE A 72 -0.49 -6.53 3.22
N THR A 73 -0.55 -6.00 4.44
CA THR A 73 0.52 -5.15 4.98
C THR A 73 0.59 -5.23 6.50
N ASP A 74 1.75 -4.87 7.06
CA ASP A 74 1.92 -4.53 8.47
C ASP A 74 1.46 -5.67 9.40
N PHE A 75 2.13 -6.82 9.29
CA PHE A 75 1.85 -8.00 10.12
C PHE A 75 2.30 -7.79 11.57
N HIS A 76 3.47 -7.20 11.78
CA HIS A 76 4.07 -7.00 13.12
C HIS A 76 3.91 -8.20 14.08
N PRO A 77 4.35 -9.42 13.72
CA PRO A 77 4.23 -10.53 14.65
C PRO A 77 5.14 -10.32 15.85
N ASP A 78 4.56 -10.52 17.03
CA ASP A 78 5.24 -10.38 18.30
C ASP A 78 5.30 -11.74 19.02
N SER A 79 6.54 -12.21 19.22
CA SER A 79 6.84 -13.46 19.91
C SER A 79 6.67 -13.37 21.43
N HIS A 80 6.60 -12.17 21.98
CA HIS A 80 6.47 -11.91 23.42
C HIS A 80 5.02 -11.73 23.85
N TYR A 81 4.10 -11.52 22.89
CA TYR A 81 2.66 -11.44 23.11
C TYR A 81 2.14 -12.62 23.93
N LYS A 82 1.36 -12.32 24.96
CA LYS A 82 0.70 -13.31 25.79
C LYS A 82 -0.78 -12.98 25.93
N THR A 83 -1.63 -13.98 25.79
CA THR A 83 -3.07 -13.79 26.00
C THR A 83 -3.37 -13.46 27.47
N HIS A 84 -4.33 -12.57 27.69
CA HIS A 84 -4.83 -12.02 28.95
C HIS A 84 -3.81 -11.22 29.78
N THR A 85 -2.81 -10.64 29.12
CA THR A 85 -1.87 -9.67 29.69
C THR A 85 -2.34 -8.22 29.49
N SER A 86 -1.62 -7.29 30.11
CA SER A 86 -1.92 -5.86 30.12
C SER A 86 -1.55 -5.19 28.80
N THR A 87 -2.41 -4.29 28.32
CA THR A 87 -2.19 -3.44 27.14
C THR A 87 -1.54 -2.09 27.50
N ALA A 88 -1.06 -1.91 28.73
CA ALA A 88 -0.41 -0.69 29.18
C ALA A 88 0.96 -0.47 28.51
N GLU A 89 1.42 0.78 28.42
CA GLU A 89 2.63 1.19 27.69
C GLU A 89 3.90 0.40 28.06
N GLY A 90 4.09 0.11 29.35
CA GLY A 90 5.24 -0.68 29.81
C GLY A 90 5.04 -2.20 29.78
N ASP A 91 3.83 -2.69 29.52
CA ASP A 91 3.53 -4.12 29.47
C ASP A 91 3.42 -4.63 28.03
N ALA A 92 2.96 -3.80 27.08
CA ALA A 92 2.85 -4.06 25.64
C ALA A 92 2.28 -5.46 25.28
N CYS A 93 1.32 -5.97 26.06
CA CYS A 93 0.78 -7.34 25.94
C CYS A 93 1.78 -8.48 26.24
N HIS A 94 2.96 -8.20 26.77
CA HIS A 94 3.96 -9.19 27.19
C HIS A 94 3.82 -9.62 28.66
N SER A 95 3.20 -8.77 29.48
CA SER A 95 3.31 -8.79 30.95
C SER A 95 2.02 -8.35 31.67
N GLY A 96 1.94 -8.63 32.97
CA GLY A 96 0.78 -8.26 33.78
C GLY A 96 -0.48 -9.08 33.47
N LYS A 97 -1.64 -8.55 33.87
CA LYS A 97 -2.97 -9.14 33.57
C LYS A 97 -3.88 -8.06 33.02
N GLY A 98 -4.53 -8.34 31.89
CA GLY A 98 -5.30 -7.34 31.16
C GLY A 98 -6.15 -7.93 30.04
N PRO A 99 -6.56 -7.08 29.08
CA PRO A 99 -7.56 -7.42 28.08
C PRO A 99 -6.98 -8.04 26.80
N ALA A 100 -5.68 -8.33 26.74
CA ALA A 100 -5.05 -8.88 25.54
C ALA A 100 -5.74 -10.19 25.10
N GLY A 101 -6.35 -10.21 23.92
CA GLY A 101 -7.12 -11.37 23.44
C GLY A 101 -6.23 -12.51 22.91
N PHE A 102 -6.87 -13.58 22.43
CA PHE A 102 -6.14 -14.69 21.80
C PHE A 102 -5.62 -14.31 20.41
N TYR A 103 -6.44 -13.63 19.61
CA TYR A 103 -6.10 -13.16 18.27
C TYR A 103 -5.55 -11.73 18.25
N GLY A 104 -5.34 -11.10 19.40
CA GLY A 104 -4.85 -9.73 19.47
C GLY A 104 -5.70 -8.85 20.38
N ALA A 105 -5.25 -7.61 20.57
CA ALA A 105 -5.94 -6.59 21.36
C ALA A 105 -6.32 -5.43 20.45
N GLU A 106 -7.56 -5.40 19.96
CA GLU A 106 -8.03 -4.36 19.05
C GLU A 106 -7.89 -2.97 19.65
N THR A 107 -7.60 -1.99 18.79
CA THR A 107 -7.50 -0.56 19.13
C THR A 107 -6.38 -0.22 20.11
N SER A 108 -5.47 -1.14 20.40
CA SER A 108 -4.29 -0.90 21.23
C SER A 108 -3.01 -0.86 20.39
N ASP A 109 -1.92 -0.39 20.98
CA ASP A 109 -0.59 -0.42 20.35
C ASP A 109 0.14 -1.76 20.56
N CYS A 110 -0.56 -2.81 20.99
CA CYS A 110 0.00 -4.16 21.00
C CYS A 110 0.14 -4.71 19.58
N ASP A 111 1.25 -5.40 19.35
CA ASP A 111 1.54 -6.09 18.10
C ASP A 111 0.84 -7.45 17.99
N THR A 112 1.02 -8.12 16.86
CA THR A 112 0.22 -9.27 16.45
C THR A 112 0.67 -10.57 17.09
N PRO A 113 -0.19 -11.33 17.79
CA PRO A 113 0.15 -12.69 18.21
C PRO A 113 0.30 -13.62 17.00
N HIS A 114 1.19 -14.60 17.09
CA HIS A 114 1.32 -15.66 16.07
C HIS A 114 0.01 -16.40 15.77
N ALA A 115 -0.92 -16.46 16.72
CA ALA A 115 -2.26 -17.02 16.50
C ALA A 115 -3.02 -16.31 15.38
N LEU A 116 -2.98 -14.97 15.33
CA LEU A 116 -3.62 -14.18 14.28
C LEU A 116 -2.89 -14.32 12.95
N VAL A 117 -1.55 -14.35 12.94
CA VAL A 117 -0.79 -14.62 11.72
C VAL A 117 -1.18 -15.97 11.12
N ASN A 118 -1.16 -17.03 11.93
CA ASN A 118 -1.53 -18.37 11.48
C ASN A 118 -2.95 -18.40 10.91
N ALA A 119 -3.91 -17.87 11.66
CA ALA A 119 -5.30 -17.86 11.24
C ALA A 119 -5.54 -17.03 9.95
N THR A 120 -4.78 -15.95 9.76
CA THR A 120 -4.81 -15.15 8.53
C THR A 120 -4.36 -15.97 7.32
N PHE A 121 -3.25 -16.69 7.43
CA PHE A 121 -2.75 -17.54 6.33
C PHE A 121 -3.66 -18.75 6.06
N ASP A 122 -4.20 -19.38 7.11
CA ASP A 122 -5.16 -20.48 6.95
C ASP A 122 -6.43 -20.01 6.21
N TRP A 123 -6.91 -18.79 6.51
CA TRP A 123 -8.05 -18.20 5.82
C TRP A 123 -7.71 -17.86 4.35
N ILE A 124 -6.52 -17.30 4.07
CA ILE A 124 -6.05 -17.03 2.69
C ILE A 124 -5.97 -18.32 1.88
N GLU A 125 -5.42 -19.39 2.45
CA GLU A 125 -5.33 -20.70 1.79
C GLU A 125 -6.70 -21.22 1.39
N THR A 126 -7.67 -21.12 2.31
CA THR A 126 -9.01 -21.69 2.13
C THR A 126 -9.89 -20.88 1.18
N HIS A 127 -9.75 -19.55 1.16
CA HIS A 127 -10.71 -18.67 0.49
C HIS A 127 -10.16 -17.92 -0.72
N LEU A 128 -8.85 -17.65 -0.77
CA LEU A 128 -8.27 -16.76 -1.80
C LEU A 128 -7.30 -17.47 -2.74
N LYS A 129 -6.55 -18.47 -2.29
CA LYS A 129 -5.49 -19.15 -3.04
C LYS A 129 -5.88 -19.52 -4.47
N ASP A 130 -7.09 -20.00 -4.69
CA ASP A 130 -7.54 -20.45 -6.02
C ASP A 130 -8.24 -19.35 -6.85
N SER A 131 -8.20 -18.10 -6.40
CA SER A 131 -8.95 -17.00 -7.02
C SER A 131 -8.21 -15.67 -7.15
N ILE A 132 -6.91 -15.62 -6.83
CA ILE A 132 -6.05 -14.43 -6.93
C ILE A 132 -4.83 -14.66 -7.85
N ASP A 133 -4.42 -13.69 -8.64
CA ASP A 133 -3.35 -13.85 -9.63
C ASP A 133 -1.97 -13.58 -9.03
N PHE A 134 -1.87 -12.70 -8.02
CA PHE A 134 -0.64 -12.33 -7.34
C PHE A 134 -0.94 -11.73 -5.96
N VAL A 135 0.11 -11.53 -5.15
CA VAL A 135 0.04 -10.88 -3.83
C VAL A 135 1.00 -9.70 -3.75
N ILE A 136 0.49 -8.56 -3.30
CA ILE A 136 1.26 -7.37 -2.93
C ILE A 136 1.40 -7.37 -1.41
N TRP A 137 2.64 -7.47 -0.93
CA TRP A 137 2.97 -7.46 0.50
C TRP A 137 3.82 -6.21 0.81
N THR A 138 3.19 -5.18 1.39
CA THR A 138 3.84 -3.87 1.60
C THR A 138 4.66 -3.77 2.90
N GLY A 139 5.24 -4.88 3.38
CA GLY A 139 6.25 -4.87 4.45
C GLY A 139 5.72 -4.80 5.89
N ASP A 140 6.62 -4.44 6.80
CA ASP A 140 6.44 -4.33 8.27
C ASP A 140 6.04 -5.65 8.93
N SER A 141 7.03 -6.55 8.96
CA SER A 141 6.92 -7.91 9.49
C SER A 141 7.82 -8.15 10.69
N ALA A 142 8.29 -7.09 11.34
CA ALA A 142 8.88 -7.15 12.67
C ALA A 142 8.13 -6.22 13.61
N ARG A 143 7.80 -6.69 14.82
CA ARG A 143 7.12 -5.91 15.86
C ARG A 143 7.76 -4.54 16.13
N HIS A 144 7.00 -3.65 16.74
CA HIS A 144 7.49 -2.43 17.34
C HIS A 144 8.37 -2.71 18.58
N ASP A 145 9.18 -1.72 18.94
CA ASP A 145 10.03 -1.77 20.12
C ASP A 145 9.32 -1.14 21.33
N SER A 146 8.12 -1.64 21.62
CA SER A 146 7.17 -1.06 22.59
C SER A 146 7.48 -1.41 24.05
N ASP A 147 8.21 -2.49 24.30
CA ASP A 147 8.63 -2.92 25.63
C ASP A 147 10.14 -2.78 25.80
N GLU A 148 10.57 -1.84 26.65
CA GLU A 148 11.99 -1.57 26.92
C GLU A 148 12.74 -2.78 27.52
N SER A 149 12.02 -3.72 28.15
CA SER A 149 12.59 -4.96 28.70
C SER A 149 12.96 -5.96 27.61
N PHE A 150 12.28 -5.88 26.47
CA PHE A 150 12.47 -6.75 25.32
C PHE A 150 12.76 -5.89 24.09
N GLY A 151 13.95 -5.28 24.07
CA GLY A 151 14.44 -4.54 22.92
C GLY A 151 14.50 -5.41 21.65
N ARG A 152 13.99 -4.92 20.53
CA ARG A 152 14.01 -5.62 19.24
C ARG A 152 15.44 -5.77 18.71
N SER A 153 15.85 -7.02 18.49
CA SER A 153 17.17 -7.37 17.95
C SER A 153 17.15 -7.62 16.44
N GLU A 154 18.34 -7.54 15.80
CA GLU A 154 18.47 -7.85 14.37
C GLU A 154 18.05 -9.29 14.04
N LYS A 155 18.32 -10.23 14.96
CA LYS A 155 17.93 -11.62 14.81
C LYS A 155 16.41 -11.79 14.85
N GLU A 156 15.71 -11.08 15.74
CA GLU A 156 14.25 -11.08 15.76
C GLU A 156 13.69 -10.53 14.46
N VAL A 157 14.19 -9.39 13.96
CA VAL A 157 13.74 -8.80 12.69
C VAL A 157 13.87 -9.78 11.52
N VAL A 158 15.04 -10.40 11.37
CA VAL A 158 15.34 -11.37 10.29
C VAL A 158 14.45 -12.61 10.42
N ASN A 159 14.32 -13.17 11.64
CA ASN A 159 13.50 -14.37 11.85
C ASN A 159 12.02 -14.12 11.61
N SER A 160 11.54 -12.94 12.02
CA SER A 160 10.16 -12.52 11.86
C SER A 160 9.79 -12.36 10.39
N ASN A 161 10.67 -11.72 9.61
CA ASN A 161 10.52 -11.61 8.16
C ASN A 161 10.59 -12.97 7.46
N ARG A 162 11.50 -13.86 7.90
CA ARG A 162 11.57 -15.23 7.38
C ARG A 162 10.29 -16.01 7.69
N LEU A 163 9.73 -15.87 8.88
CA LEU A 163 8.47 -16.52 9.27
C LEU A 163 7.31 -16.12 8.35
N ILE A 164 7.16 -14.84 8.03
CA ILE A 164 6.11 -14.36 7.11
C ILE A 164 6.39 -14.82 5.67
N ALA A 165 7.65 -14.75 5.21
CA ALA A 165 8.04 -15.27 3.90
C ALA A 165 7.73 -16.77 3.75
N ASP A 166 8.11 -17.59 4.74
CA ASP A 166 7.86 -19.03 4.75
C ASP A 166 6.36 -19.35 4.78
N LYS A 167 5.55 -18.53 5.48
CA LYS A 167 4.08 -18.63 5.45
C LYS A 167 3.52 -18.38 4.05
N PHE A 168 3.98 -17.35 3.35
CA PHE A 168 3.58 -17.12 1.95
C PHE A 168 4.00 -18.27 1.04
N VAL A 169 5.25 -18.74 1.13
CA VAL A 169 5.75 -19.85 0.31
C VAL A 169 4.92 -21.11 0.56
N SER A 170 4.68 -21.48 1.81
CA SER A 170 3.90 -22.68 2.15
C SER A 170 2.44 -22.57 1.69
N THR A 171 1.81 -21.40 1.88
CA THR A 171 0.41 -21.17 1.53
C THR A 171 0.17 -21.14 0.03
N LEU A 172 1.07 -20.54 -0.75
CA LEU A 172 0.86 -20.21 -2.16
C LEU A 172 1.65 -21.09 -3.15
N SER A 173 2.30 -22.13 -2.64
CA SER A 173 2.96 -23.14 -3.48
C SER A 173 2.02 -24.30 -3.85
N ASP A 174 2.36 -24.94 -4.95
CA ASP A 174 1.86 -26.26 -5.34
C ASP A 174 3.03 -27.25 -5.48
N ARG A 175 2.80 -28.40 -6.13
CA ARG A 175 3.83 -29.43 -6.34
C ARG A 175 5.06 -28.95 -7.13
N GLY A 176 4.93 -27.87 -7.91
CA GLY A 176 5.98 -27.29 -8.75
C GLY A 176 6.74 -26.13 -8.12
N GLY A 177 6.42 -25.77 -6.87
CA GLY A 177 6.94 -24.60 -6.16
C GLY A 177 5.88 -23.49 -6.09
N LEU A 178 6.34 -22.24 -5.88
CA LEU A 178 5.45 -21.08 -5.81
C LEU A 178 4.57 -21.01 -7.08
N SER A 179 3.26 -20.89 -6.89
CA SER A 179 2.27 -20.87 -8.00
C SER A 179 1.62 -19.49 -8.19
N ILE A 180 1.70 -18.64 -7.16
CA ILE A 180 1.21 -17.26 -7.17
C ILE A 180 2.38 -16.37 -6.76
N PRO A 181 2.83 -15.40 -7.59
CA PRO A 181 3.93 -14.53 -7.23
C PRO A 181 3.54 -13.62 -6.07
N VAL A 182 4.46 -13.45 -5.14
CA VAL A 182 4.36 -12.52 -4.01
C VAL A 182 5.41 -11.45 -4.21
N ILE A 183 5.01 -10.19 -4.11
CA ILE A 183 5.88 -9.03 -4.30
C ILE A 183 6.03 -8.33 -2.95
N PRO A 184 7.10 -8.64 -2.19
CA PRO A 184 7.40 -7.95 -0.93
C PRO A 184 8.05 -6.59 -1.16
N THR A 185 7.93 -5.71 -0.17
CA THR A 185 8.81 -4.55 0.05
C THR A 185 9.18 -4.42 1.53
N PHE A 186 10.16 -3.58 1.84
CA PHE A 186 10.57 -3.29 3.21
C PHE A 186 9.62 -2.31 3.88
N GLY A 187 9.22 -2.63 5.10
CA GLY A 187 8.71 -1.65 6.03
C GLY A 187 9.79 -1.00 6.88
N ASN A 188 9.44 0.07 7.59
CA ASN A 188 10.39 0.83 8.40
C ASN A 188 10.79 0.11 9.71
N ASN A 189 10.01 -0.90 10.12
CA ASN A 189 10.30 -1.79 11.23
C ASN A 189 11.13 -3.03 10.81
N ASP A 190 11.27 -3.28 9.51
CA ASP A 190 12.01 -4.43 8.96
C ASP A 190 13.54 -4.26 8.97
N ILE A 191 14.03 -3.18 9.58
CA ILE A 191 15.46 -2.86 9.67
C ILE A 191 15.80 -2.25 11.02
N LEU A 192 17.07 -2.42 11.43
CA LEU A 192 17.67 -1.71 12.55
C LEU A 192 18.95 -0.97 12.12
N PRO A 193 19.17 0.25 12.66
CA PRO A 193 18.26 1.02 13.53
C PRO A 193 16.94 1.39 12.84
N HIS A 194 15.86 1.51 13.62
CA HIS A 194 14.52 1.81 13.11
C HIS A 194 14.52 3.02 12.15
N ASN A 195 13.84 2.90 11.01
CA ASN A 195 13.78 3.89 9.92
C ASN A 195 15.10 4.14 9.16
N ILE A 196 16.26 3.64 9.61
CA ILE A 196 17.56 4.03 9.07
C ILE A 196 18.08 3.00 8.06
N MET A 197 17.74 3.21 6.77
CA MET A 197 18.34 2.45 5.67
C MET A 197 19.35 3.30 4.91
N VAL A 198 20.60 2.84 4.85
CA VAL A 198 21.64 3.43 4.01
C VAL A 198 21.68 2.75 2.64
N GLY A 199 22.38 3.36 1.68
CA GLY A 199 22.59 2.78 0.35
C GLY A 199 23.19 1.37 0.41
N GLY A 200 22.80 0.52 -0.53
CA GLY A 200 23.40 -0.80 -0.69
C GLY A 200 24.74 -0.77 -1.45
N PRO A 201 25.43 -1.91 -1.54
CA PRO A 201 25.10 -3.17 -0.87
C PRO A 201 25.30 -3.06 0.64
N ASN A 202 24.39 -3.67 1.43
CA ASN A 202 24.45 -3.66 2.89
C ASN A 202 23.97 -4.98 3.49
N LYS A 203 24.18 -5.16 4.80
CA LYS A 203 23.86 -6.43 5.49
C LYS A 203 22.37 -6.79 5.43
N TRP A 204 21.48 -5.80 5.47
CA TRP A 204 20.04 -6.04 5.42
C TRP A 204 19.66 -6.59 4.05
N LEU A 205 20.06 -5.92 2.96
CA LEU A 205 19.81 -6.39 1.59
C LEU A 205 20.35 -7.81 1.37
N LYS A 206 21.52 -8.13 1.93
CA LYS A 206 22.07 -9.49 1.88
C LYS A 206 21.19 -10.53 2.60
N TRP A 207 20.68 -10.21 3.79
CA TRP A 207 19.78 -11.13 4.52
C TRP A 207 18.43 -11.29 3.81
N TYR A 208 17.88 -10.21 3.28
CA TYR A 208 16.62 -10.28 2.54
C TYR A 208 16.76 -10.93 1.16
N THR A 209 17.95 -10.94 0.58
CA THR A 209 18.25 -11.71 -0.63
C THR A 209 18.03 -13.20 -0.39
N ASP A 210 18.43 -13.69 0.80
CA ASP A 210 18.16 -15.07 1.22
C ASP A 210 16.68 -15.31 1.52
N ILE A 211 16.05 -14.43 2.32
CA ILE A 211 14.65 -14.58 2.74
C ILE A 211 13.68 -14.52 1.55
N TRP A 212 13.91 -13.61 0.60
CA TRP A 212 13.02 -13.35 -0.53
C TRP A 212 13.49 -13.99 -1.84
N LYS A 213 14.44 -14.93 -1.78
CA LYS A 213 14.98 -15.62 -2.96
C LYS A 213 13.89 -16.24 -3.85
N SER A 214 12.81 -16.74 -3.26
CA SER A 214 11.68 -17.34 -3.98
C SER A 214 10.75 -16.32 -4.65
N PHE A 215 10.85 -15.04 -4.28
CA PHE A 215 9.95 -13.97 -4.71
C PHE A 215 10.60 -13.04 -5.74
N ILE A 216 11.91 -12.82 -5.63
CA ILE A 216 12.65 -11.90 -6.51
C ILE A 216 13.03 -12.64 -7.79
N PRO A 217 12.62 -12.16 -8.98
CA PRO A 217 13.07 -12.73 -10.24
C PRO A 217 14.59 -12.69 -10.34
N GLU A 218 15.22 -13.75 -10.88
CA GLU A 218 16.68 -13.85 -10.98
C GLU A 218 17.31 -12.64 -11.71
N ALA A 219 16.67 -12.19 -12.80
CA ALA A 219 17.08 -11.01 -13.56
C ALA A 219 17.02 -9.68 -12.78
N GLN A 220 16.41 -9.68 -11.59
CA GLN A 220 16.30 -8.52 -10.71
C GLN A 220 17.16 -8.65 -9.44
N MET A 221 17.87 -9.77 -9.26
CA MET A 221 18.62 -10.04 -8.04
C MET A 221 19.71 -8.99 -7.81
N HIS A 222 20.44 -8.61 -8.85
CA HIS A 222 21.50 -7.59 -8.74
C HIS A 222 20.94 -6.21 -8.35
N THR A 223 19.84 -5.77 -8.96
CA THR A 223 19.22 -4.48 -8.59
C THR A 223 18.69 -4.51 -7.16
N PHE A 224 18.18 -5.66 -6.72
CA PHE A 224 17.75 -5.86 -5.35
C PHE A 224 18.93 -5.82 -4.35
N GLU A 225 20.05 -6.46 -4.63
CA GLU A 225 21.23 -6.43 -3.76
C GLU A 225 21.84 -5.02 -3.63
N GLN A 226 21.72 -4.21 -4.69
CA GLN A 226 22.21 -2.82 -4.72
C GLN A 226 21.30 -1.83 -3.97
N GLY A 227 19.99 -2.05 -3.97
CA GLY A 227 19.04 -1.02 -3.50
C GLY A 227 17.76 -1.53 -2.85
N GLY A 228 17.49 -2.82 -2.89
CA GLY A 228 16.26 -3.39 -2.34
C GLY A 228 15.00 -3.04 -3.15
N TRP A 229 15.16 -2.60 -4.39
CA TRP A 229 14.04 -2.39 -5.31
C TRP A 229 14.13 -3.38 -6.48
N PHE A 230 12.98 -3.78 -6.99
CA PHE A 230 12.85 -4.69 -8.13
C PHE A 230 11.44 -4.60 -8.72
N PHE A 231 11.21 -5.26 -9.85
CA PHE A 231 9.85 -5.49 -10.35
C PHE A 231 9.60 -6.95 -10.68
N THR A 232 8.34 -7.36 -10.70
CA THR A 232 7.92 -8.69 -11.19
C THR A 232 6.84 -8.52 -12.24
N GLU A 233 6.99 -9.18 -13.39
CA GLU A 233 5.91 -9.29 -14.38
C GLU A 233 4.85 -10.28 -13.88
N VAL A 234 3.84 -9.76 -13.18
CA VAL A 234 2.76 -10.55 -12.58
C VAL A 234 1.78 -11.09 -13.62
N VAL A 235 1.61 -10.36 -14.72
CA VAL A 235 1.02 -10.86 -15.96
C VAL A 235 2.09 -10.73 -17.05
N PRO A 236 2.71 -11.85 -17.46
CA PRO A 236 3.84 -11.84 -18.39
C PRO A 236 3.60 -10.97 -19.63
N ASN A 237 4.56 -10.08 -19.95
CA ASN A 237 4.50 -9.13 -21.07
C ASN A 237 3.30 -8.16 -21.08
N LYS A 238 2.55 -8.02 -19.97
CA LYS A 238 1.38 -7.13 -19.89
C LYS A 238 1.43 -6.20 -18.67
N LEU A 239 1.62 -6.76 -17.47
CA LEU A 239 1.56 -6.03 -16.21
C LEU A 239 2.75 -6.39 -15.32
N ALA A 240 3.44 -5.37 -14.81
CA ALA A 240 4.46 -5.54 -13.78
C ALA A 240 4.10 -4.79 -12.50
N VAL A 241 4.53 -5.32 -11.36
CA VAL A 241 4.46 -4.66 -10.06
C VAL A 241 5.88 -4.23 -9.66
N PHE A 242 6.06 -2.95 -9.37
CA PHE A 242 7.33 -2.35 -8.95
C PHE A 242 7.37 -2.25 -7.43
N SER A 243 8.25 -3.04 -6.81
CA SER A 243 8.57 -2.93 -5.39
C SER A 243 9.58 -1.82 -5.16
N LEU A 244 9.10 -0.70 -4.62
CA LEU A 244 9.92 0.44 -4.28
C LEU A 244 10.40 0.34 -2.82
N ASN A 245 11.71 0.53 -2.60
CA ASN A 245 12.26 0.77 -1.27
C ASN A 245 12.00 2.22 -0.82
N THR A 246 10.80 2.46 -0.28
CA THR A 246 10.38 3.82 0.12
C THR A 246 11.13 4.38 1.33
N LEU A 247 11.96 3.59 2.01
CA LEU A 247 12.82 4.09 3.08
C LEU A 247 13.88 5.07 2.56
N TYR A 248 14.23 4.97 1.28
CA TYR A 248 15.07 5.96 0.61
C TYR A 248 14.36 7.25 0.22
N PHE A 249 13.06 7.34 0.48
CA PHE A 249 12.29 8.57 0.31
C PHE A 249 11.82 9.13 1.66
N PHE A 250 11.86 8.32 2.72
CA PHE A 250 11.26 8.63 4.01
C PHE A 250 11.99 9.79 4.72
N ASP A 251 11.28 10.87 5.07
CA ASP A 251 11.83 12.07 5.73
C ASP A 251 12.45 11.75 7.10
N ARG A 252 12.05 10.63 7.72
CA ARG A 252 12.58 10.17 9.02
C ARG A 252 13.81 9.28 8.90
N ASN A 253 14.21 8.89 7.69
CA ASN A 253 15.46 8.17 7.48
C ASN A 253 16.63 9.16 7.53
N ALA A 254 17.35 9.19 8.66
CA ALA A 254 18.51 10.06 8.84
C ALA A 254 19.77 9.57 8.11
N GLY A 255 19.73 8.39 7.49
CA GLY A 255 20.85 7.82 6.72
C GLY A 255 20.92 8.26 5.26
N ILE A 256 19.96 9.09 4.81
CA ILE A 256 19.86 9.60 3.45
C ILE A 256 19.45 11.08 3.46
N GLU A 257 19.75 11.78 2.36
CA GLU A 257 19.51 13.23 2.27
C GLU A 257 18.40 13.61 1.31
N ASP A 258 18.45 13.17 0.04
CA ASP A 258 17.53 13.66 -0.99
C ASP A 258 17.46 12.73 -2.21
N CYS A 259 16.66 13.11 -3.22
CA CYS A 259 16.53 12.40 -4.48
C CYS A 259 17.12 13.14 -5.69
N THR A 260 18.06 14.06 -5.45
CA THR A 260 18.71 14.91 -6.47
C THR A 260 20.22 14.67 -6.58
N HIS A 261 20.86 14.20 -5.52
CA HIS A 261 22.28 13.90 -5.47
C HIS A 261 22.57 12.49 -6.03
N PRO A 262 23.44 12.33 -7.05
CA PRO A 262 23.71 11.02 -7.67
C PRO A 262 24.22 9.92 -6.74
N SER A 263 24.88 10.29 -5.63
CA SER A 263 25.34 9.36 -4.60
C SER A 263 24.19 8.79 -3.76
N GLU A 264 23.07 9.51 -3.66
CA GLU A 264 21.95 9.14 -2.80
C GLU A 264 21.19 7.94 -3.39
N PRO A 265 20.84 6.94 -2.57
CA PRO A 265 20.08 5.79 -3.04
C PRO A 265 18.70 6.18 -3.57
N GLY A 266 18.07 7.23 -3.00
CA GLY A 266 16.81 7.78 -3.49
C GLY A 266 16.90 8.30 -4.91
N PHE A 267 18.01 8.98 -5.27
CA PHE A 267 18.27 9.38 -6.65
C PHE A 267 18.42 8.17 -7.57
N LYS A 268 19.26 7.20 -7.19
CA LYS A 268 19.53 5.98 -7.98
C LYS A 268 18.26 5.19 -8.27
N GLN A 269 17.40 5.02 -7.26
CA GLN A 269 16.11 4.36 -7.43
C GLN A 269 15.17 5.12 -8.36
N MET A 270 15.12 6.45 -8.28
CA MET A 270 14.31 7.27 -9.19
C MET A 270 14.79 7.20 -10.64
N GLU A 271 16.11 7.10 -10.88
CA GLU A 271 16.66 6.89 -12.22
C GLU A 271 16.36 5.48 -12.74
N TRP A 272 16.52 4.46 -11.89
CA TRP A 272 16.11 3.10 -12.23
C TRP A 272 14.63 3.05 -12.62
N LEU A 273 13.75 3.63 -11.80
CA LEU A 273 12.31 3.65 -12.05
C LEU A 273 11.99 4.34 -13.39
N ARG A 274 12.61 5.49 -13.66
CA ARG A 274 12.47 6.22 -14.92
C ARG A 274 12.85 5.36 -16.13
N ILE A 275 13.98 4.65 -16.06
CA ILE A 275 14.49 3.80 -17.13
C ILE A 275 13.56 2.60 -17.35
N GLN A 276 13.16 1.91 -16.27
CA GLN A 276 12.30 0.74 -16.37
C GLN A 276 10.90 1.08 -16.89
N LEU A 277 10.31 2.18 -16.44
CA LEU A 277 9.01 2.64 -16.96
C LEU A 277 9.09 2.98 -18.45
N GLN A 278 10.21 3.54 -18.92
CA GLN A 278 10.42 3.76 -20.35
C GLN A 278 10.51 2.45 -21.14
N PHE A 279 11.16 1.41 -20.60
CA PHE A 279 11.15 0.09 -21.23
C PHE A 279 9.74 -0.51 -21.29
N LEU A 280 8.96 -0.39 -20.22
CA LEU A 280 7.56 -0.84 -20.22
C LEU A 280 6.71 -0.09 -21.25
N ARG A 281 6.85 1.24 -21.34
CA ARG A 281 6.20 2.05 -22.38
C ARG A 281 6.53 1.51 -23.78
N ASN A 282 7.81 1.28 -24.06
CA ASN A 282 8.25 0.79 -25.36
C ASN A 282 7.71 -0.60 -25.68
N ARG A 283 7.48 -1.44 -24.66
CA ARG A 283 6.87 -2.79 -24.78
C ARG A 283 5.35 -2.77 -24.75
N GLY A 284 4.71 -1.63 -24.53
CA GLY A 284 3.25 -1.51 -24.37
C GLY A 284 2.71 -2.10 -23.06
N MET A 285 3.57 -2.31 -22.06
CA MET A 285 3.22 -2.86 -20.75
C MET A 285 2.74 -1.78 -19.78
N LYS A 286 2.11 -2.22 -18.69
CA LYS A 286 1.62 -1.38 -17.59
C LYS A 286 2.30 -1.69 -16.27
N ALA A 287 2.25 -0.74 -15.34
CA ALA A 287 2.93 -0.82 -14.05
C ALA A 287 2.00 -0.49 -12.89
N ILE A 288 1.99 -1.33 -11.86
CA ILE A 288 1.53 -0.96 -10.51
C ILE A 288 2.76 -0.57 -9.71
N LEU A 289 2.72 0.56 -9.00
CA LEU A 289 3.79 0.96 -8.09
C LEU A 289 3.38 0.62 -6.66
N MET A 290 4.27 -0.01 -5.91
CA MET A 290 4.04 -0.28 -4.49
C MET A 290 5.22 0.14 -3.62
N GLY A 291 4.95 0.39 -2.34
CA GLY A 291 5.96 0.67 -1.33
C GLY A 291 5.35 0.58 0.05
N HIS A 292 6.14 0.75 1.10
CA HIS A 292 5.60 0.73 2.47
C HIS A 292 5.12 2.12 2.89
N VAL A 293 6.04 3.08 3.01
CA VAL A 293 5.74 4.45 3.44
C VAL A 293 5.10 5.21 2.26
N PRO A 294 3.84 5.67 2.39
CA PRO A 294 3.18 6.38 1.30
C PRO A 294 3.73 7.80 1.10
N PRO A 295 3.66 8.37 -0.12
CA PRO A 295 4.01 9.77 -0.42
C PRO A 295 2.98 10.78 0.11
N ALA A 296 2.47 10.58 1.33
CA ALA A 296 1.52 11.46 2.00
C ALA A 296 2.15 12.84 2.26
N ARG A 297 1.43 13.89 1.88
CA ARG A 297 1.87 15.28 1.96
C ARG A 297 0.67 16.20 2.19
N THR A 298 0.54 16.71 3.41
CA THR A 298 -0.40 17.75 3.86
C THR A 298 0.39 18.84 4.59
N ALA A 299 -0.29 19.85 5.14
CA ALA A 299 0.38 20.90 5.92
C ALA A 299 1.03 20.37 7.20
N GLY A 300 0.39 19.42 7.89
CA GLY A 300 0.83 18.83 9.15
C GLY A 300 1.60 17.51 9.02
N LYS A 301 1.47 16.79 7.89
CA LYS A 301 2.13 15.49 7.67
C LYS A 301 2.91 15.49 6.35
N GLN A 302 4.19 15.16 6.43
CA GLN A 302 5.03 14.91 5.27
C GLN A 302 5.82 13.63 5.51
N ASN A 303 5.50 12.58 4.74
CA ASN A 303 6.20 11.30 4.88
C ASN A 303 7.50 11.30 4.09
N TRP A 304 7.54 11.84 2.88
CA TRP A 304 8.74 11.80 2.03
C TRP A 304 9.52 13.11 2.07
N ASP A 305 10.83 13.05 1.83
CA ASP A 305 11.61 14.25 1.52
C ASP A 305 10.98 14.98 0.33
N GLU A 306 10.93 16.31 0.39
CA GLU A 306 10.25 17.11 -0.63
C GLU A 306 10.85 16.88 -2.01
N THR A 307 12.18 16.72 -2.13
CA THR A 307 12.81 16.45 -3.44
C THR A 307 12.39 15.09 -4.03
N CYS A 308 12.22 14.09 -3.16
CA CYS A 308 11.77 12.76 -3.55
C CYS A 308 10.30 12.78 -3.98
N TRP A 309 9.44 13.47 -3.23
CA TRP A 309 8.03 13.66 -3.60
C TRP A 309 7.92 14.36 -4.96
N GLN A 310 8.67 15.45 -5.17
CA GLN A 310 8.68 16.23 -6.40
C GLN A 310 9.12 15.39 -7.61
N LYS A 311 10.20 14.62 -7.48
CA LYS A 311 10.72 13.75 -8.55
C LYS A 311 9.76 12.59 -8.85
N TYR A 312 9.18 11.98 -7.82
CA TYR A 312 8.20 10.90 -7.96
C TYR A 312 6.94 11.35 -8.69
N THR A 313 6.31 12.44 -8.24
CA THR A 313 5.08 12.98 -8.85
C THR A 313 5.34 13.40 -10.30
N LEU A 314 6.54 13.90 -10.62
CA LEU A 314 6.95 14.14 -12.01
C LEU A 314 6.99 12.85 -12.84
N TRP A 315 7.54 11.75 -12.32
CA TRP A 315 7.50 10.45 -13.02
C TRP A 315 6.10 9.94 -13.21
N LEU A 316 5.22 10.08 -12.22
CA LEU A 316 3.83 9.68 -12.40
C LEU A 316 3.14 10.50 -13.50
N GLN A 317 3.41 11.81 -13.57
CA GLN A 317 2.91 12.66 -14.65
C GLN A 317 3.46 12.23 -16.01
N GLN A 318 4.77 12.02 -16.11
CA GLN A 318 5.41 11.67 -17.38
C GLN A 318 4.99 10.28 -17.86
N PHE A 319 4.73 9.32 -16.97
CA PHE A 319 4.36 7.93 -17.29
C PHE A 319 2.89 7.59 -17.02
N ARG A 320 2.00 8.59 -17.10
CA ARG A 320 0.55 8.46 -16.91
C ARG A 320 -0.15 7.50 -17.90
N ASP A 321 0.52 7.12 -18.98
CA ASP A 321 0.11 6.13 -19.98
C ASP A 321 0.47 4.68 -19.58
N VAL A 322 1.41 4.51 -18.64
CA VAL A 322 1.95 3.22 -18.18
C VAL A 322 1.44 2.85 -16.80
N ILE A 323 1.42 3.81 -15.88
CA ILE A 323 1.15 3.56 -14.46
C ILE A 323 -0.36 3.39 -14.24
N VAL A 324 -0.72 2.32 -13.52
CA VAL A 324 -2.10 1.94 -13.18
C VAL A 324 -2.53 2.53 -11.83
N GLY A 325 -1.60 2.66 -10.87
CA GLY A 325 -1.87 3.19 -9.54
C GLY A 325 -0.74 2.93 -8.55
N GLY A 326 -0.82 3.55 -7.37
CA GLY A 326 0.11 3.39 -6.25
C GLY A 326 -0.54 2.71 -5.04
N LEU A 327 0.11 1.69 -4.46
CA LEU A 327 -0.39 0.91 -3.31
C LEU A 327 0.62 0.90 -2.15
N TYR A 328 0.16 1.27 -0.94
CA TYR A 328 1.02 1.49 0.23
C TYR A 328 0.41 0.98 1.55
N GLY A 329 1.22 0.94 2.62
CA GLY A 329 0.83 0.55 3.99
C GLY A 329 1.22 1.62 5.02
N HIS A 330 1.88 1.21 6.12
CA HIS A 330 2.52 2.06 7.14
C HIS A 330 1.57 2.84 8.07
N MET A 331 0.49 3.42 7.54
CA MET A 331 -0.37 4.32 8.32
C MET A 331 -1.48 3.58 9.09
N ASN A 332 -1.65 2.27 8.85
CA ASN A 332 -2.62 1.37 9.48
C ASN A 332 -4.10 1.79 9.39
N ILE A 333 -4.40 2.86 8.65
CA ILE A 333 -5.76 3.37 8.38
C ILE A 333 -6.10 3.27 6.89
N ASP A 334 -7.37 3.02 6.58
CA ASP A 334 -7.87 2.98 5.20
C ASP A 334 -8.07 4.38 4.64
N HIS A 335 -7.28 4.75 3.63
CA HIS A 335 -7.50 6.00 2.91
C HIS A 335 -6.82 6.01 1.55
N PHE A 336 -7.04 7.10 0.83
CA PHE A 336 -6.35 7.42 -0.41
C PHE A 336 -6.01 8.90 -0.42
N PHE A 337 -5.13 9.32 -1.31
CA PHE A 337 -4.89 10.74 -1.55
C PHE A 337 -4.58 10.99 -3.03
N LEU A 338 -4.78 12.25 -3.43
CA LEU A 338 -4.59 12.71 -4.79
C LEU A 338 -3.34 13.59 -4.86
N GLN A 339 -2.30 13.14 -5.56
CA GLN A 339 -1.15 13.98 -5.83
C GLN A 339 -1.49 14.93 -6.98
N ASP A 340 -1.26 16.23 -6.77
CA ASP A 340 -1.56 17.25 -7.76
C ASP A 340 -0.30 17.64 -8.52
N THR A 341 -0.29 17.42 -9.84
CA THR A 341 0.86 17.79 -10.69
C THR A 341 1.13 19.29 -10.74
N ARG A 342 0.19 20.15 -10.34
CA ARG A 342 0.45 21.60 -10.22
C ARG A 342 1.32 21.96 -9.03
N ASP A 343 1.45 21.06 -8.06
CA ASP A 343 2.36 21.21 -6.94
C ASP A 343 3.80 20.82 -7.30
N ILE A 344 4.03 20.32 -8.52
CA ILE A 344 5.36 20.08 -9.04
C ILE A 344 6.08 21.42 -9.21
N ASN A 345 7.16 21.60 -8.45
CA ASN A 345 8.06 22.73 -8.55
C ASN A 345 9.47 22.23 -8.85
N LEU A 346 9.85 22.30 -10.13
CA LEU A 346 11.15 21.85 -10.63
C LEU A 346 12.34 22.56 -9.96
N ASN A 347 12.14 23.71 -9.32
CA ASN A 347 13.21 24.37 -8.58
C ASN A 347 13.71 23.49 -7.42
N TYR A 348 12.87 22.63 -6.82
CA TYR A 348 13.35 21.67 -5.81
C TYR A 348 14.27 20.59 -6.37
N LEU A 349 14.29 20.39 -7.69
CA LEU A 349 15.11 19.38 -8.36
C LEU A 349 16.39 19.97 -8.98
N GLU A 350 16.54 21.29 -8.96
CA GLU A 350 17.70 22.01 -9.50
C GLU A 350 18.53 22.60 -8.35
N LYS A 351 19.81 22.19 -8.25
CA LYS A 351 20.70 22.72 -7.20
C LYS A 351 20.98 24.22 -7.40
N GLY A 352 21.04 24.95 -6.29
CA GLY A 352 21.32 26.40 -6.28
C GLY A 352 20.10 27.28 -6.60
N THR A 353 18.90 26.70 -6.67
CA THR A 353 17.66 27.49 -6.61
C THR A 353 17.36 27.91 -5.17
N LYS A 354 16.58 28.98 -5.02
CA LYS A 354 16.21 29.48 -3.69
C LYS A 354 15.37 28.46 -2.91
N GLU A 355 14.53 27.73 -3.62
CA GLU A 355 13.65 26.70 -3.09
C GLU A 355 14.46 25.51 -2.56
N TYR A 356 15.40 24.99 -3.34
CA TYR A 356 16.32 23.94 -2.91
C TYR A 356 17.18 24.38 -1.72
N GLU A 357 17.78 25.57 -1.78
CA GLU A 357 18.61 26.09 -0.68
C GLU A 357 17.78 26.31 0.60
N LYS A 358 16.53 26.76 0.47
CA LYS A 358 15.59 26.89 1.59
C LYS A 358 15.26 25.52 2.18
N HIS A 359 14.94 24.53 1.35
CA HIS A 359 14.68 23.14 1.77
C HIS A 359 15.84 22.58 2.58
N VAL A 360 17.06 22.60 2.03
CA VAL A 360 18.27 22.12 2.69
C VAL A 360 18.49 22.84 4.03
N ARG A 361 18.31 24.16 4.07
CA ARG A 361 18.45 24.94 5.31
C ARG A 361 17.40 24.54 6.35
N ASP A 362 16.14 24.39 5.96
CA ASP A 362 15.04 24.09 6.87
C ASP A 362 15.12 22.65 7.38
N LYS A 363 15.55 21.70 6.53
CA LYS A 363 15.89 20.32 6.92
C LYS A 363 17.02 20.31 7.95
N LYS A 364 18.13 21.03 7.72
CA LYS A 364 19.23 21.17 8.71
C LYS A 364 18.76 21.76 10.04
N LYS A 365 17.83 22.72 10.03
CA LYS A 365 17.23 23.26 11.27
C LYS A 365 16.38 22.21 12.00
N LYS A 366 15.58 21.41 11.27
CA LYS A 366 14.80 20.30 11.85
C LYS A 366 15.73 19.29 12.53
N HIS A 367 16.79 18.83 11.85
CA HIS A 367 17.79 17.92 12.43
C HIS A 367 18.45 18.48 13.68
N ARG A 368 18.88 19.76 13.69
CA ARG A 368 19.47 20.40 14.87
C ARG A 368 18.48 20.52 16.05
N LYS A 369 17.22 20.81 15.77
CA LYS A 369 16.15 20.83 16.81
C LYS A 369 15.90 19.44 17.38
N LYS A 370 15.92 18.39 16.53
CA LYS A 370 15.77 16.99 16.94
C LYS A 370 16.96 16.55 17.82
N HIS A 371 18.19 16.85 17.40
CA HIS A 371 19.39 16.59 18.22
C HIS A 371 19.37 17.30 19.58
N ARG A 372 18.86 18.54 19.67
CA ARG A 372 18.73 19.25 20.97
C ARG A 372 17.64 18.68 21.89
N LYS A 373 16.65 17.96 21.36
CA LYS A 373 15.63 17.24 22.16
C LYS A 373 16.04 15.80 22.49
N ASN A 374 17.10 15.28 21.88
CA ASN A 374 17.52 13.87 21.99
C ASN A 374 18.61 13.64 23.05
N GLN A 375 18.24 13.80 24.33
CA GLN A 375 18.82 12.99 25.40
C GLN A 375 17.80 11.99 26.01
N ALA A 376 16.53 11.96 25.55
CA ALA A 376 15.52 11.08 26.17
C ALA A 376 14.36 10.58 25.27
N ALA A 377 14.33 10.80 23.95
CA ALA A 377 13.08 10.63 23.18
C ALA A 377 13.21 10.04 21.76
N ASN A 378 14.08 9.05 21.56
CA ASN A 378 14.26 8.41 20.25
C ASN A 378 13.46 7.10 20.05
N ILE A 379 12.58 6.72 20.99
CA ILE A 379 11.93 5.39 20.97
C ILE A 379 10.46 5.40 20.52
N GLN A 380 9.74 6.54 20.53
CA GLN A 380 8.27 6.51 20.35
C GLN A 380 7.71 7.73 19.61
N GLN A 381 8.09 7.96 18.35
CA GLN A 381 7.56 9.09 17.56
C GLN A 381 6.70 8.68 16.34
N ASP A 382 6.56 7.40 16.06
CA ASP A 382 5.96 6.91 14.81
C ASP A 382 4.61 6.20 14.99
N GLY A 383 4.11 6.05 16.22
CA GLY A 383 2.73 5.64 16.45
C GLY A 383 1.78 6.61 15.76
N PHE A 384 1.06 6.15 14.74
CA PHE A 384 -0.02 6.89 14.13
C PHE A 384 -1.23 6.80 15.07
N SER A 385 -1.21 7.61 16.13
CA SER A 385 -2.32 7.66 17.09
C SER A 385 -3.61 8.07 16.38
N ILE A 386 -4.75 7.61 16.90
CA ILE A 386 -6.09 7.90 16.34
C ILE A 386 -6.27 9.41 16.10
N TRP A 387 -5.83 10.26 17.04
CA TRP A 387 -5.88 11.71 16.91
C TRP A 387 -4.99 12.25 15.80
N SER A 388 -3.74 11.80 15.70
CA SER A 388 -2.85 12.21 14.60
C SER A 388 -3.40 11.79 13.24
N GLY A 389 -4.13 10.67 13.20
CA GLY A 389 -4.87 10.24 12.02
C GLY A 389 -6.07 11.09 11.69
N ALA A 390 -6.88 11.43 12.68
CA ALA A 390 -8.03 12.30 12.51
C ALA A 390 -7.65 13.70 12.00
N ASP A 391 -6.58 14.30 12.56
CA ASP A 391 -6.07 15.59 12.12
C ASP A 391 -5.56 15.51 10.66
N TYR A 392 -4.78 14.47 10.34
CA TYR A 392 -4.29 14.24 8.98
C TYR A 392 -5.44 14.07 7.97
N LEU A 393 -6.45 13.27 8.29
CA LEU A 393 -7.61 13.07 7.40
C LEU A 393 -8.44 14.35 7.25
N SER A 394 -8.50 15.19 8.29
CA SER A 394 -9.17 16.48 8.23
C SER A 394 -8.45 17.46 7.30
N GLU A 395 -7.12 17.55 7.39
CA GLU A 395 -6.31 18.34 6.45
C GLU A 395 -6.47 17.85 5.01
N LEU A 396 -6.48 16.53 4.81
CA LEU A 396 -6.71 15.93 3.50
C LEU A 396 -8.10 16.29 2.94
N ARG A 397 -9.12 16.30 3.78
CA ARG A 397 -10.47 16.74 3.42
C ARG A 397 -10.51 18.22 3.04
N ASP A 398 -9.78 19.07 3.75
CA ASP A 398 -9.66 20.50 3.42
C ASP A 398 -8.99 20.71 2.06
N ASP A 399 -8.03 19.86 1.69
CA ASP A 399 -7.44 19.86 0.34
C ASP A 399 -8.45 19.43 -0.72
N TRP A 400 -9.26 18.41 -0.44
CA TRP A 400 -10.35 17.99 -1.35
C TRP A 400 -11.47 19.02 -1.49
N ALA A 401 -11.71 19.85 -0.47
CA ALA A 401 -12.65 20.97 -0.53
C ALA A 401 -12.23 22.04 -1.55
N LYS A 402 -10.96 22.06 -1.99
CA LYS A 402 -10.45 22.98 -3.02
C LYS A 402 -10.69 22.48 -4.45
N LEU A 403 -11.24 21.28 -4.65
CA LEU A 403 -11.49 20.70 -5.97
C LEU A 403 -12.55 21.49 -6.76
N PRO A 404 -12.35 21.74 -8.06
CA PRO A 404 -13.20 22.63 -8.85
C PRO A 404 -14.55 21.99 -9.22
N LYS A 405 -15.62 22.38 -8.52
CA LYS A 405 -17.00 21.86 -8.66
C LYS A 405 -17.47 21.66 -10.11
N ALA A 406 -17.33 22.67 -10.96
CA ALA A 406 -17.86 22.65 -12.32
C ALA A 406 -17.22 21.55 -13.18
N ALA A 407 -15.92 21.32 -12.99
CA ALA A 407 -15.19 20.34 -13.78
C ALA A 407 -15.40 18.90 -13.27
N VAL A 408 -15.57 18.73 -11.96
CA VAL A 408 -15.88 17.41 -11.38
C VAL A 408 -17.25 16.92 -11.86
N ARG A 409 -18.22 17.82 -12.03
CA ARG A 409 -19.56 17.49 -12.55
C ARG A 409 -19.58 17.03 -14.01
N THR A 410 -18.60 17.49 -14.80
CA THR A 410 -18.40 17.04 -16.18
C THR A 410 -17.93 15.59 -16.21
N ILE A 411 -16.96 15.22 -15.35
CA ILE A 411 -16.47 13.84 -15.23
C ILE A 411 -17.57 12.88 -14.76
N SER A 412 -18.43 13.31 -13.83
CA SER A 412 -19.54 12.49 -13.34
C SER A 412 -20.67 12.30 -14.37
N GLY A 413 -20.58 12.93 -15.55
CA GLY A 413 -21.61 12.88 -16.60
C GLY A 413 -22.91 13.61 -16.25
N SER A 414 -22.87 14.50 -15.25
CA SER A 414 -24.08 15.15 -14.69
C SER A 414 -24.49 16.45 -15.40
N ASP A 415 -23.66 17.00 -16.30
CA ASP A 415 -23.93 18.23 -17.05
C ASP A 415 -23.42 18.09 -18.50
N VAL A 416 -24.12 17.31 -19.33
CA VAL A 416 -23.78 17.15 -20.77
C VAL A 416 -24.30 18.35 -21.62
N GLU A 417 -25.26 19.13 -21.11
CA GLU A 417 -25.91 20.20 -21.89
C GLU A 417 -25.23 21.58 -21.85
N ALA A 418 -24.27 21.82 -20.95
CA ALA A 418 -23.62 23.13 -20.82
C ALA A 418 -22.43 23.37 -21.78
N GLU A 419 -22.04 22.37 -22.59
CA GLU A 419 -20.79 22.37 -23.35
C GLU A 419 -20.83 23.01 -24.76
N LYS A 420 -21.84 23.84 -25.09
CA LYS A 420 -21.85 24.59 -26.36
C LYS A 420 -21.56 26.08 -26.28
N LYS A 421 -21.38 26.68 -25.09
CA LYS A 421 -21.17 28.13 -24.97
C LYS A 421 -20.13 28.51 -23.91
N LYS A 422 -18.84 28.40 -24.27
CA LYS A 422 -17.74 29.37 -23.97
C LYS A 422 -16.36 28.77 -24.28
N LYS A 423 -15.98 28.74 -25.56
CA LYS A 423 -14.56 28.62 -25.95
C LYS A 423 -13.82 29.92 -25.62
N LYS A 424 -13.38 30.06 -24.37
CA LYS A 424 -12.24 30.92 -24.01
C LYS A 424 -11.14 30.02 -23.46
N LYS A 425 -9.89 30.26 -23.89
CA LYS A 425 -8.65 29.56 -23.51
C LYS A 425 -8.35 29.64 -21.99
N LYS A 426 -9.21 29.11 -21.12
CA LYS A 426 -8.87 28.84 -19.72
C LYS A 426 -8.16 27.49 -19.67
N LYS A 427 -7.11 27.38 -18.84
CA LYS A 427 -6.45 26.10 -18.55
C LYS A 427 -7.50 25.14 -18.00
N ASP A 428 -7.49 23.90 -18.48
CA ASP A 428 -8.37 22.85 -17.98
C ASP A 428 -8.15 22.70 -16.45
N PRO A 429 -9.18 22.94 -15.62
CA PRO A 429 -9.07 22.93 -14.17
C PRO A 429 -8.65 21.55 -13.59
N LEU A 430 -8.96 20.44 -14.28
CA LEU A 430 -8.58 19.07 -13.90
C LEU A 430 -7.44 18.50 -14.75
N GLY A 431 -6.90 19.30 -15.67
CA GLY A 431 -5.77 18.91 -16.52
C GLY A 431 -6.12 17.98 -17.68
N GLY A 432 -7.41 17.80 -17.97
CA GLY A 432 -7.96 16.99 -19.03
C GLY A 432 -9.33 16.43 -18.65
N GLU A 433 -10.03 15.85 -19.62
CA GLU A 433 -11.33 15.17 -19.45
C GLU A 433 -11.26 14.04 -18.40
N TRP A 434 -10.10 13.43 -18.23
CA TRP A 434 -9.88 12.28 -17.35
C TRP A 434 -9.22 12.64 -16.01
N ALA A 435 -9.19 13.93 -15.65
CA ALA A 435 -8.49 14.43 -14.46
C ALA A 435 -6.98 14.13 -14.42
N GLU A 436 -6.31 14.19 -15.58
CA GLU A 436 -4.88 13.87 -15.76
C GLU A 436 -3.91 14.74 -14.94
N ARG A 437 -4.41 15.82 -14.31
CA ARG A 437 -3.69 16.60 -13.31
C ARG A 437 -3.37 15.80 -12.05
N TYR A 438 -4.19 14.82 -11.70
CA TYR A 438 -4.10 14.10 -10.44
C TYR A 438 -3.52 12.70 -10.62
N GLN A 439 -2.94 12.17 -9.56
CA GLN A 439 -2.56 10.76 -9.43
C GLN A 439 -3.16 10.17 -8.17
N LEU A 440 -3.58 8.91 -8.26
CA LEU A 440 -4.17 8.18 -7.15
C LEU A 440 -3.13 7.29 -6.45
N SER A 441 -2.98 7.49 -5.15
CA SER A 441 -2.28 6.57 -4.25
C SER A 441 -3.23 6.10 -3.16
N MET A 442 -3.23 4.79 -2.90
CA MET A 442 -4.09 4.15 -1.92
C MET A 442 -3.26 3.54 -0.80
N VAL A 443 -3.74 3.69 0.43
CA VAL A 443 -3.13 3.15 1.64
C VAL A 443 -4.08 2.11 2.24
N SER A 444 -3.58 0.90 2.44
CA SER A 444 -4.36 -0.19 3.03
C SER A 444 -4.27 -0.13 4.56
N PRO A 445 -5.37 -0.45 5.27
CA PRO A 445 -5.29 -0.85 6.68
C PRO A 445 -4.51 -2.18 6.82
N SER A 446 -4.18 -2.53 8.05
CA SER A 446 -3.15 -3.52 8.38
C SER A 446 -3.67 -4.76 9.13
N ILE A 447 -2.81 -5.77 9.26
CA ILE A 447 -3.06 -6.95 10.10
C ILE A 447 -2.82 -6.64 11.59
N VAL A 448 -1.86 -5.77 11.91
CA VAL A 448 -1.60 -5.35 13.30
C VAL A 448 -2.86 -4.77 13.95
N PRO A 449 -3.22 -5.19 15.19
CA PRO A 449 -4.51 -4.87 15.78
C PRO A 449 -4.62 -3.44 16.36
N ASN A 450 -3.94 -2.45 15.76
CA ASN A 450 -4.19 -1.03 16.04
C ASN A 450 -5.63 -0.63 15.69
N TYR A 451 -6.22 -1.32 14.73
CA TYR A 451 -7.65 -1.35 14.43
C TYR A 451 -8.09 -2.82 14.32
N PHE A 452 -9.18 -3.13 13.63
CA PHE A 452 -9.43 -4.53 13.30
C PHE A 452 -8.47 -5.00 12.20
N PRO A 453 -7.83 -6.18 12.34
CA PRO A 453 -6.97 -6.75 11.30
C PRO A 453 -7.71 -6.82 9.97
N THR A 454 -7.07 -6.37 8.90
CA THR A 454 -7.73 -6.15 7.60
C THR A 454 -6.87 -6.61 6.44
N ILE A 455 -7.53 -7.13 5.40
CA ILE A 455 -6.94 -7.48 4.10
C ILE A 455 -7.82 -6.93 2.97
N ARG A 456 -7.22 -6.68 1.81
CA ARG A 456 -7.94 -6.14 0.65
C ARG A 456 -7.72 -7.00 -0.60
N VAL A 457 -8.82 -7.38 -1.25
CA VAL A 457 -8.77 -8.09 -2.54
C VAL A 457 -9.22 -7.12 -3.63
N PHE A 458 -8.29 -6.75 -4.50
CA PHE A 458 -8.54 -5.89 -5.66
C PHE A 458 -8.99 -6.72 -6.85
N GLU A 459 -9.76 -6.09 -7.73
CA GLU A 459 -10.10 -6.62 -9.05
C GLU A 459 -9.64 -5.66 -10.15
N TYR A 460 -9.27 -6.23 -11.29
CA TYR A 460 -8.77 -5.51 -12.45
C TYR A 460 -9.28 -6.13 -13.75
N ASN A 461 -9.42 -5.28 -14.77
CA ASN A 461 -9.99 -5.67 -16.05
C ASN A 461 -9.03 -6.60 -16.82
N ILE A 462 -9.44 -7.84 -17.05
CA ILE A 462 -8.68 -8.84 -17.84
C ILE A 462 -9.20 -9.03 -19.27
N THR A 463 -10.06 -8.14 -19.76
CA THR A 463 -10.66 -8.26 -21.11
C THR A 463 -9.59 -8.46 -22.17
N GLY A 464 -9.67 -9.55 -22.91
CA GLY A 464 -8.71 -9.92 -23.96
C GLY A 464 -7.40 -10.53 -23.44
N MET A 465 -7.34 -10.90 -22.16
CA MET A 465 -6.20 -11.55 -21.51
C MET A 465 -6.58 -12.85 -20.78
N GLU A 466 -7.80 -13.34 -20.93
CA GLU A 466 -8.36 -14.49 -20.20
C GLU A 466 -7.56 -15.78 -20.40
N ASP A 467 -6.95 -15.95 -21.58
CA ASP A 467 -6.10 -17.09 -21.94
C ASP A 467 -4.59 -16.74 -21.93
N SER A 468 -4.19 -15.61 -21.31
CA SER A 468 -2.77 -15.25 -21.19
C SER A 468 -2.05 -16.24 -20.27
N PRO A 469 -0.77 -16.57 -20.55
CA PRO A 469 0.02 -17.42 -19.67
C PRO A 469 0.16 -16.77 -18.29
N THR A 470 0.04 -17.57 -17.24
CA THR A 470 0.28 -17.08 -15.88
C THR A 470 1.77 -16.96 -15.61
N TRP A 471 2.13 -16.21 -14.55
CA TRP A 471 3.50 -16.15 -14.06
C TRP A 471 4.10 -17.55 -13.83
N ALA A 472 3.33 -18.46 -13.24
CA ALA A 472 3.79 -19.81 -12.95
C ALA A 472 4.09 -20.61 -14.23
N ASP A 473 3.31 -20.44 -15.30
CA ASP A 473 3.53 -21.12 -16.58
C ASP A 473 4.88 -20.72 -17.17
N VAL A 474 5.18 -19.41 -17.23
CA VAL A 474 6.44 -18.89 -17.78
C VAL A 474 7.64 -19.34 -16.97
N ILE A 475 7.57 -19.28 -15.64
CA ILE A 475 8.67 -19.69 -14.76
C ILE A 475 8.94 -21.20 -14.87
N ARG A 476 7.90 -22.03 -15.02
CA ARG A 476 8.05 -23.48 -15.14
C ARG A 476 8.62 -23.89 -16.50
N ASP A 477 8.21 -23.22 -17.57
CA ASP A 477 8.73 -23.47 -18.92
C ASP A 477 10.18 -22.99 -19.08
N SER A 478 10.59 -21.99 -18.29
CA SER A 478 11.97 -21.46 -18.28
C SER A 478 12.96 -22.34 -17.50
N LYS A 479 12.51 -23.38 -16.77
CA LYS A 479 13.43 -24.28 -16.03
C LYS A 479 14.20 -25.19 -17.00
N PRO A 480 15.54 -25.32 -16.86
CA PRO A 480 16.33 -26.21 -17.73
C PRO A 480 15.86 -27.67 -17.54
N GLY A 481 15.29 -28.27 -18.60
CA GLY A 481 14.81 -29.67 -18.58
C GLY A 481 13.53 -29.96 -19.38
N ARG A 482 12.81 -28.93 -19.84
CA ARG A 482 11.65 -29.07 -20.75
C ARG A 482 11.80 -28.18 -21.98
N GLN A 483 12.73 -28.51 -22.88
CA GLN A 483 12.74 -27.91 -24.22
C GLN A 483 11.61 -28.52 -25.05
N ARG A 484 10.56 -27.73 -25.35
CA ARG A 484 9.78 -27.93 -26.58
C ARG A 484 10.49 -27.19 -27.70
N VAL A 485 10.83 -27.92 -28.75
CA VAL A 485 11.51 -27.45 -29.95
C VAL A 485 10.62 -26.43 -30.68
N GLY A 486 11.18 -25.26 -30.98
CA GLY A 486 10.78 -24.42 -32.11
C GLY A 486 10.09 -23.10 -31.78
N VAL A 487 10.86 -22.08 -31.38
CA VAL A 487 10.66 -20.68 -31.81
C VAL A 487 12.03 -20.01 -31.88
N GLU A 488 12.29 -19.33 -33.00
CA GLU A 488 13.56 -18.66 -33.31
C GLU A 488 13.92 -17.59 -32.26
N GLU A 489 15.13 -17.71 -31.71
CA GLU A 489 15.75 -16.71 -30.85
C GLU A 489 16.04 -15.42 -31.63
N ASN A 490 15.26 -14.37 -31.41
CA ASN A 490 15.75 -13.00 -31.51
C ASN A 490 15.99 -12.47 -30.09
N GLY A 491 16.96 -13.08 -29.41
CA GLY A 491 17.46 -12.63 -28.12
C GLY A 491 18.52 -11.55 -28.31
N GLN A 492 18.13 -10.29 -28.40
CA GLN A 492 19.03 -9.19 -28.05
C GLN A 492 19.06 -9.06 -26.52
N GLN A 493 19.85 -9.93 -25.88
CA GLN A 493 20.37 -9.68 -24.55
C GLN A 493 21.31 -8.49 -24.65
N HIS A 494 20.87 -7.31 -24.21
CA HIS A 494 21.78 -6.24 -23.86
C HIS A 494 22.28 -6.51 -22.44
N PRO A 495 23.59 -6.78 -22.23
CA PRO A 495 24.16 -6.83 -20.89
C PRO A 495 24.04 -5.45 -20.26
N LEU A 496 23.43 -5.39 -19.07
CA LEU A 496 23.38 -4.20 -18.21
C LEU A 496 24.58 -4.17 -17.25
N ASP A 497 25.71 -4.71 -17.69
CA ASP A 497 26.99 -4.65 -16.97
C ASP A 497 27.79 -3.46 -17.49
N GLY A 498 27.87 -2.38 -16.70
CA GLY A 498 28.90 -1.35 -16.89
C GLY A 498 28.52 0.14 -16.76
N ILE A 499 27.39 0.53 -16.16
CA ILE A 499 27.08 1.98 -15.95
C ILE A 499 26.76 2.31 -14.48
N LEU A 500 27.39 1.64 -13.52
CA LEU A 500 27.26 2.03 -12.10
C LEU A 500 28.59 2.15 -11.33
N ASP A 501 29.75 1.90 -11.95
CA ASP A 501 31.06 1.92 -11.27
C ASP A 501 32.13 2.82 -11.90
N GLU A 502 31.75 3.88 -12.62
CA GLU A 502 32.70 4.95 -12.96
C GLU A 502 32.19 6.29 -12.43
N ASP A 503 32.85 6.79 -11.37
CA ASP A 503 32.88 8.21 -11.04
C ASP A 503 33.36 8.96 -12.28
N PRO A 504 32.54 9.84 -12.90
CA PRO A 504 33.00 10.57 -14.05
C PRO A 504 33.87 11.75 -13.58
N GLU A 505 35.16 11.50 -13.34
CA GLU A 505 36.19 12.54 -13.38
C GLU A 505 36.31 13.05 -14.83
N PHE A 506 35.50 14.05 -15.19
CA PHE A 506 35.69 14.79 -16.43
C PHE A 506 36.82 15.83 -16.25
N ASP A 507 38.02 15.44 -16.66
CA ASP A 507 39.19 16.30 -16.73
C ASP A 507 39.03 17.31 -17.90
N ILE A 508 38.82 18.59 -17.59
CA ILE A 508 38.67 19.65 -18.60
C ILE A 508 40.05 20.25 -18.90
N ASP A 509 40.61 19.77 -20.00
CA ASP A 509 41.87 20.19 -20.59
C ASP A 509 41.85 21.70 -20.97
N LYS A 510 42.67 22.51 -20.28
CA LYS A 510 42.73 23.97 -20.46
C LYS A 510 43.60 24.34 -21.66
N LYS A 511 43.02 24.41 -22.86
CA LYS A 511 43.61 25.19 -23.97
C LYS A 511 43.18 26.65 -23.95
N LYS A 512 44.08 27.50 -23.47
CA LYS A 512 44.00 28.98 -23.55
C LYS A 512 44.14 29.45 -25.00
N HIS A 513 43.09 30.07 -25.54
CA HIS A 513 43.27 31.14 -26.54
C HIS A 513 42.34 32.33 -26.23
N LYS A 514 42.97 33.49 -25.98
CA LYS A 514 42.32 34.80 -25.86
C LYS A 514 41.63 35.19 -27.18
N LYS A 515 40.39 35.68 -27.12
CA LYS A 515 39.94 36.84 -27.91
C LYS A 515 38.78 37.58 -27.21
N LYS A 516 38.95 38.90 -27.11
CA LYS A 516 38.02 39.87 -26.48
C LYS A 516 36.77 40.08 -27.34
N GLY A 517 35.63 40.23 -26.66
CA GLY A 517 34.58 41.21 -27.03
C GLY A 517 33.25 40.65 -27.57
N LYS A 518 32.19 40.73 -26.76
CA LYS A 518 30.93 41.48 -27.04
C LYS A 518 29.88 41.21 -25.95
N LYS A 519 29.21 42.28 -25.51
CA LYS A 519 27.98 42.26 -24.69
C LYS A 519 26.85 41.56 -25.45
N GLY A 520 26.04 40.76 -24.75
CA GLY A 520 24.67 40.44 -25.15
C GLY A 520 24.27 38.97 -25.13
N LYS A 521 23.69 38.53 -24.00
CA LYS A 521 22.50 37.67 -23.84
C LYS A 521 22.44 37.22 -22.39
N LYS A 522 21.33 37.48 -21.68
CA LYS A 522 21.04 36.84 -20.39
C LYS A 522 21.07 35.33 -20.64
N GLY A 523 22.13 34.65 -20.18
CA GLY A 523 22.31 33.23 -20.37
C GLY A 523 21.15 32.48 -19.74
N LYS A 524 20.56 31.54 -20.49
CA LYS A 524 19.73 30.48 -19.88
C LYS A 524 20.58 29.84 -18.78
N LYS A 525 19.99 29.66 -17.59
CA LYS A 525 20.64 28.92 -16.51
C LYS A 525 21.15 27.57 -17.08
N PRO A 526 22.34 27.09 -16.64
CA PRO A 526 22.76 25.74 -17.00
C PRO A 526 21.66 24.77 -16.57
N LYS A 527 21.21 23.89 -17.46
CA LYS A 527 20.32 22.80 -17.10
C LYS A 527 21.11 21.88 -16.15
N ASP A 528 20.51 21.47 -15.04
CA ASP A 528 21.13 20.48 -14.15
C ASP A 528 21.39 19.19 -14.96
N PRO A 529 22.64 18.73 -15.10
CA PRO A 529 22.95 17.56 -15.92
C PRO A 529 22.35 16.26 -15.37
N TYR A 530 21.94 16.24 -14.09
CA TYR A 530 21.39 15.04 -13.44
C TYR A 530 19.86 14.96 -13.46
N LEU A 531 19.16 16.00 -13.98
CA LEU A 531 17.71 15.99 -14.14
C LEU A 531 17.32 15.66 -15.58
N ILE A 532 17.17 14.37 -15.88
CA ILE A 532 16.69 13.88 -17.18
C ILE A 532 15.19 13.66 -17.09
N VAL A 533 14.39 14.61 -17.58
CA VAL A 533 12.92 14.47 -17.62
C VAL A 533 12.54 13.64 -18.86
N PRO A 534 11.86 12.49 -18.70
CA PRO A 534 11.30 11.73 -19.82
C PRO A 534 10.34 12.57 -20.64
N GLU A 535 10.20 12.21 -21.91
CA GLU A 535 9.13 12.77 -22.72
C GLU A 535 7.76 12.31 -22.18
N PRO A 536 6.77 13.22 -22.15
CA PRO A 536 5.41 12.87 -21.82
C PRO A 536 4.83 11.92 -22.86
N PRO A 537 3.67 11.30 -22.60
CA PRO A 537 2.95 10.58 -23.63
C PRO A 537 2.65 11.52 -24.82
N SER A 538 2.49 10.94 -26.02
CA SER A 538 2.07 11.72 -27.18
C SER A 538 0.83 12.55 -26.85
N SER A 539 0.77 13.80 -27.32
CA SER A 539 -0.41 14.65 -27.14
C SER A 539 -1.68 14.10 -27.79
N THR A 540 -1.54 13.12 -28.68
CA THR A 540 -2.64 12.39 -29.33
C THR A 540 -2.95 11.05 -28.69
N ALA A 541 -2.13 10.58 -27.74
CA ALA A 541 -2.38 9.32 -27.04
C ALA A 541 -3.49 9.51 -26.00
N GLY A 542 -4.43 8.56 -25.95
CA GLY A 542 -5.38 8.48 -24.85
C GLY A 542 -4.68 8.25 -23.50
N PRO A 543 -5.35 8.51 -22.39
CA PRO A 543 -4.74 8.35 -21.07
C PRO A 543 -4.58 6.87 -20.71
N GLY A 544 -3.72 6.57 -19.74
CA GLY A 544 -3.45 5.21 -19.29
C GLY A 544 -4.59 4.59 -18.48
N PRO A 545 -4.44 3.30 -18.09
CA PRO A 545 -5.49 2.53 -17.40
C PRO A 545 -5.89 3.07 -16.03
N ALA A 546 -5.06 3.92 -15.40
CA ALA A 546 -5.43 4.63 -14.18
C ALA A 546 -6.53 5.68 -14.40
N TYR A 547 -6.70 6.16 -15.63
CA TYR A 547 -7.50 7.35 -15.92
C TYR A 547 -8.76 7.02 -16.71
N SER A 548 -8.66 6.08 -17.66
CA SER A 548 -9.78 5.68 -18.52
C SER A 548 -9.92 4.16 -18.53
N PRO A 549 -11.15 3.62 -18.40
CA PRO A 549 -11.40 2.18 -18.39
C PRO A 549 -10.89 1.46 -19.64
N GLN A 550 -9.95 0.55 -19.43
CA GLN A 550 -9.36 -0.30 -20.47
C GLN A 550 -8.81 -1.59 -19.80
N PRO A 551 -8.26 -2.56 -20.55
CA PRO A 551 -7.58 -3.70 -19.94
C PRO A 551 -6.51 -3.24 -18.94
N LEU A 552 -6.40 -3.93 -17.81
CA LEU A 552 -5.56 -3.63 -16.65
C LEU A 552 -6.01 -2.45 -15.77
N THR A 553 -7.11 -1.77 -16.10
CA THR A 553 -7.74 -0.81 -15.16
C THR A 553 -8.21 -1.54 -13.91
N LEU A 554 -7.92 -0.98 -12.73
CA LEU A 554 -8.48 -1.46 -11.47
C LEU A 554 -9.98 -1.12 -11.41
N THR A 555 -10.82 -2.12 -11.20
CA THR A 555 -12.29 -1.99 -11.27
C THR A 555 -12.93 -1.82 -9.89
N GLY A 556 -12.33 -2.38 -8.85
CA GLY A 556 -12.83 -2.27 -7.49
C GLY A 556 -12.02 -3.09 -6.50
N TYR A 557 -12.42 -3.07 -5.24
CA TYR A 557 -11.90 -3.98 -4.23
C TYR A 557 -12.97 -4.34 -3.19
N THR A 558 -12.76 -5.47 -2.54
CA THR A 558 -13.48 -5.88 -1.34
C THR A 558 -12.52 -5.88 -0.15
N GLN A 559 -12.88 -5.16 0.90
CA GLN A 559 -12.12 -5.09 2.15
C GLN A 559 -12.71 -6.09 3.15
N TYR A 560 -11.85 -6.90 3.74
CA TYR A 560 -12.22 -7.87 4.75
C TYR A 560 -11.54 -7.57 6.07
N TYR A 561 -12.28 -7.67 7.17
CA TYR A 561 -11.78 -7.39 8.52
C TYR A 561 -12.08 -8.53 9.48
N ALA A 562 -11.26 -8.68 10.51
CA ALA A 562 -11.45 -9.64 11.60
C ALA A 562 -11.93 -8.91 12.86
N ASN A 563 -13.21 -9.08 13.22
CA ASN A 563 -13.77 -8.47 14.42
C ASN A 563 -13.24 -9.17 15.68
N LEU A 564 -12.10 -8.70 16.20
CA LEU A 564 -11.42 -9.29 17.35
C LEU A 564 -12.27 -9.26 18.62
N THR A 565 -13.09 -8.23 18.82
CA THR A 565 -14.03 -8.16 19.95
C THR A 565 -14.97 -9.37 19.97
N TYR A 566 -15.46 -9.79 18.80
CA TYR A 566 -16.27 -10.99 18.64
C TYR A 566 -15.44 -12.28 18.74
N LEU A 567 -14.32 -12.34 18.01
CA LEU A 567 -13.50 -13.55 17.84
C LEU A 567 -12.80 -13.98 19.13
N ASN A 568 -12.28 -13.03 19.92
CA ASN A 568 -11.65 -13.31 21.21
C ASN A 568 -12.66 -13.83 22.23
N ASN A 569 -13.94 -13.45 22.09
CA ASN A 569 -15.06 -13.90 22.92
C ASN A 569 -14.95 -13.49 24.41
N ASP A 570 -14.23 -12.40 24.70
CA ASP A 570 -14.03 -11.87 26.05
C ASP A 570 -15.01 -10.74 26.41
N ALA A 571 -15.78 -10.23 25.43
CA ALA A 571 -16.63 -9.04 25.59
C ALA A 571 -17.69 -9.16 26.70
N HIS A 572 -18.19 -10.37 27.00
CA HIS A 572 -19.12 -10.61 28.11
C HIS A 572 -18.52 -10.32 29.48
N ASP A 573 -17.20 -10.45 29.63
CA ASP A 573 -16.50 -10.11 30.87
C ASP A 573 -16.27 -8.59 30.99
N PHE A 574 -16.21 -7.90 29.86
CA PHE A 574 -16.01 -6.45 29.78
C PHE A 574 -17.27 -5.62 30.00
N THR A 575 -18.44 -6.25 30.04
CA THR A 575 -19.74 -5.63 30.32
C THR A 575 -20.19 -5.76 31.78
N LYS A 576 -19.51 -6.61 32.59
CA LYS A 576 -19.93 -6.95 33.97
C LYS A 576 -19.45 -5.99 35.09
N LYS A 577 -18.71 -4.92 34.81
CA LYS A 577 -18.30 -3.92 35.82
C LYS A 577 -18.45 -2.45 35.34
N LEU A 578 -19.60 -1.88 35.76
CA LEU A 578 -19.89 -0.52 36.25
C LEU A 578 -19.81 0.74 35.36
N LYS A 579 -20.91 1.49 35.48
CA LYS A 579 -21.10 2.95 35.44
C LYS A 579 -19.80 3.78 35.54
N GLY A 580 -19.65 4.72 34.62
CA GLY A 580 -18.89 5.95 34.86
C GLY A 580 -17.50 6.04 34.22
N PHE A 581 -17.32 5.57 32.99
CA PHE A 581 -16.20 6.00 32.16
C PHE A 581 -16.73 6.73 30.94
N GLU A 582 -16.56 8.05 30.91
CA GLU A 582 -16.53 8.78 29.65
C GLU A 582 -15.31 8.27 28.87
N GLU A 583 -15.55 7.77 27.66
CA GLU A 583 -14.51 7.48 26.67
C GLU A 583 -13.85 8.81 26.28
N GLU A 584 -12.91 9.25 27.11
CA GLU A 584 -12.00 10.32 26.74
C GLU A 584 -10.91 9.67 25.88
N LEU A 585 -10.96 9.94 24.58
CA LEU A 585 -9.93 9.58 23.61
C LEU A 585 -8.60 10.13 24.13
N SER A 586 -7.66 9.27 24.55
CA SER A 586 -6.43 9.73 25.19
C SER A 586 -5.55 10.50 24.20
N ALA A 587 -4.99 11.63 24.64
CA ALA A 587 -3.94 12.35 23.93
C ALA A 587 -2.53 11.74 24.19
N GLU A 588 -2.50 10.53 24.76
CA GLU A 588 -1.29 9.82 25.15
C GLU A 588 -0.60 9.24 23.90
N ARG A 589 0.73 9.11 23.96
CA ARG A 589 1.52 8.58 22.83
C ARG A 589 1.34 7.08 22.64
N TRP A 590 0.97 6.39 23.72
CA TRP A 590 0.60 4.98 23.74
C TRP A 590 -0.91 4.85 23.91
N ASN A 591 -1.52 3.97 23.12
CA ASN A 591 -2.93 3.64 23.21
C ASN A 591 -3.13 2.24 23.82
N GLU A 592 -3.71 2.20 25.03
CA GLU A 592 -4.02 0.95 25.73
C GLU A 592 -5.28 0.23 25.19
N GLY A 593 -6.00 0.85 24.25
CA GLY A 593 -7.19 0.31 23.61
C GLY A 593 -8.50 0.45 24.39
N VAL A 594 -9.62 0.14 23.71
CA VAL A 594 -11.00 0.30 24.21
C VAL A 594 -11.33 -0.59 25.42
N HIS A 595 -10.47 -1.56 25.73
CA HIS A 595 -10.63 -2.49 26.85
C HIS A 595 -9.63 -2.24 27.98
N LYS A 596 -8.94 -1.10 27.98
CA LYS A 596 -7.95 -0.72 29.00
C LYS A 596 -8.43 -0.97 30.43
N GLY A 597 -7.54 -1.52 31.26
CA GLY A 597 -7.80 -1.88 32.66
C GLY A 597 -8.76 -3.06 32.89
N LYS A 598 -9.39 -3.62 31.85
CA LYS A 598 -10.29 -4.78 31.97
C LYS A 598 -9.51 -6.09 31.97
N LYS A 599 -10.10 -7.14 32.56
CA LYS A 599 -9.47 -8.46 32.73
C LYS A 599 -10.52 -9.57 32.57
N PRO A 600 -10.37 -10.49 31.60
CA PRO A 600 -11.24 -11.66 31.50
C PRO A 600 -11.12 -12.53 32.76
N GLY A 601 -12.26 -13.06 33.22
CA GLY A 601 -12.34 -13.92 34.41
C GLY A 601 -12.19 -15.41 34.10
N HIS A 602 -12.03 -15.77 32.83
CA HIS A 602 -11.95 -17.14 32.34
C HIS A 602 -10.64 -17.43 31.58
N LYS A 603 -10.40 -18.70 31.28
CA LYS A 603 -9.37 -19.10 30.30
C LYS A 603 -9.79 -18.67 28.89
N PRO A 604 -8.87 -18.35 27.97
CA PRO A 604 -9.21 -17.95 26.60
C PRO A 604 -10.12 -18.97 25.92
N LYS A 605 -11.19 -18.49 25.27
CA LYS A 605 -12.16 -19.32 24.54
C LYS A 605 -12.48 -18.69 23.18
N PRO A 606 -11.46 -18.56 22.29
CA PRO A 606 -11.64 -17.92 21.00
C PRO A 606 -12.64 -18.68 20.13
N ARG A 607 -13.35 -17.94 19.29
CA ARG A 607 -14.19 -18.50 18.22
C ARG A 607 -13.31 -18.95 17.04
N PRO A 608 -13.84 -19.80 16.13
CA PRO A 608 -13.21 -20.03 14.84
C PRO A 608 -12.95 -18.70 14.14
N PHE A 609 -11.72 -18.53 13.65
CA PHE A 609 -11.32 -17.31 12.96
C PHE A 609 -12.01 -17.21 11.61
N GLU A 610 -12.52 -16.02 11.30
CA GLU A 610 -13.15 -15.73 10.02
C GLU A 610 -12.98 -14.24 9.71
N PHE A 611 -12.54 -13.93 8.50
CA PHE A 611 -12.60 -12.59 7.95
C PHE A 611 -14.00 -12.31 7.40
N GLN A 612 -14.59 -11.18 7.78
CA GLN A 612 -15.89 -10.74 7.29
C GLN A 612 -15.70 -9.60 6.29
N VAL A 613 -16.61 -9.45 5.32
CA VAL A 613 -16.60 -8.28 4.44
C VAL A 613 -16.93 -7.05 5.29
N GLU A 614 -16.03 -6.07 5.32
CA GLU A 614 -16.31 -4.76 5.91
C GLU A 614 -17.12 -3.92 4.92
N TYR A 615 -16.57 -3.72 3.73
CA TYR A 615 -17.27 -3.09 2.60
C TYR A 615 -16.67 -3.51 1.27
N SER A 616 -17.40 -3.23 0.20
CA SER A 616 -16.97 -3.47 -1.18
C SER A 616 -17.29 -2.25 -2.03
N THR A 617 -16.33 -1.81 -2.85
CA THR A 617 -16.54 -0.64 -3.72
C THR A 617 -17.63 -0.88 -4.77
N PHE A 618 -17.93 -2.15 -5.09
CA PHE A 618 -18.91 -2.53 -6.11
C PHE A 618 -20.36 -2.26 -5.70
N ASN A 619 -20.67 -2.30 -4.40
CA ASN A 619 -22.04 -2.17 -3.88
C ASN A 619 -22.18 -1.07 -2.82
N ASP A 620 -21.15 -0.24 -2.63
CA ASP A 620 -21.18 0.85 -1.66
C ASP A 620 -22.13 1.98 -2.12
N THR A 621 -23.26 2.07 -1.43
CA THR A 621 -24.32 3.04 -1.75
C THR A 621 -23.97 4.50 -1.42
N LEU A 622 -22.92 4.74 -0.62
CA LEU A 622 -22.51 6.07 -0.19
C LEU A 622 -21.30 6.59 -0.95
N TYR A 623 -20.32 5.76 -1.31
CA TYR A 623 -19.23 6.12 -2.20
C TYR A 623 -19.70 6.18 -3.65
N LYS A 624 -20.46 5.18 -4.12
CA LYS A 624 -20.94 5.10 -5.52
C LYS A 624 -19.81 5.26 -6.55
N VAL A 625 -18.63 4.69 -6.28
CA VAL A 625 -17.52 4.66 -7.24
C VAL A 625 -17.80 3.60 -8.30
N LYS A 626 -17.67 3.94 -9.58
CA LYS A 626 -17.95 3.02 -10.70
C LYS A 626 -16.78 2.08 -10.99
N ASP A 627 -15.58 2.60 -10.78
CA ASP A 627 -14.29 1.95 -10.95
C ASP A 627 -13.25 2.64 -10.05
N LEU A 628 -11.99 2.18 -10.10
CA LEU A 628 -10.89 2.81 -9.37
C LEU A 628 -10.06 3.77 -10.25
N THR A 629 -10.68 4.39 -11.27
CA THR A 629 -10.00 5.42 -12.05
C THR A 629 -9.80 6.70 -11.23
N VAL A 630 -8.80 7.50 -11.61
CA VAL A 630 -8.52 8.80 -11.01
C VAL A 630 -9.74 9.71 -11.05
N GLY A 631 -10.50 9.72 -12.16
CA GLY A 631 -11.74 10.50 -12.28
C GLY A 631 -12.78 10.13 -11.22
N SER A 632 -13.04 8.83 -11.04
CA SER A 632 -13.96 8.31 -10.00
C SER A 632 -13.53 8.72 -8.59
N PHE A 633 -12.23 8.67 -8.28
CA PHE A 633 -11.71 9.06 -6.98
C PHE A 633 -11.64 10.58 -6.76
N VAL A 634 -11.44 11.37 -7.82
CA VAL A 634 -11.59 12.84 -7.78
C VAL A 634 -13.04 13.23 -7.47
N GLU A 635 -14.02 12.53 -8.03
CA GLU A 635 -15.43 12.73 -7.70
C GLU A 635 -15.73 12.35 -6.24
N LEU A 636 -15.23 11.21 -5.78
CA LEU A 636 -15.39 10.78 -4.39
C LEU A 636 -14.76 11.78 -3.41
N ALA A 637 -13.51 12.19 -3.65
CA ALA A 637 -12.80 13.21 -2.88
C ALA A 637 -13.60 14.52 -2.81
N TYR A 638 -14.11 14.99 -3.95
CA TYR A 638 -14.95 16.19 -4.00
C TYR A 638 -16.19 16.06 -3.10
N ARG A 639 -16.88 14.91 -3.15
CA ARG A 639 -18.07 14.64 -2.32
C ARG A 639 -17.74 14.50 -0.83
N ILE A 640 -16.55 14.05 -0.47
CA ILE A 640 -16.07 14.01 0.92
C ILE A 640 -15.77 15.44 1.42
N GLY A 641 -15.07 16.25 0.61
CA GLY A 641 -14.73 17.64 0.93
C GLY A 641 -15.95 18.55 1.10
N HIS A 642 -17.02 18.32 0.32
CA HIS A 642 -18.15 19.24 0.24
C HIS A 642 -19.44 18.71 0.88
N VAL A 643 -20.06 19.55 1.72
CA VAL A 643 -21.41 19.27 2.25
C VAL A 643 -22.45 19.51 1.14
N LYS A 644 -23.36 18.56 0.92
CA LYS A 644 -24.55 18.78 0.06
C LYS A 644 -25.41 19.91 0.64
N THR A 645 -25.20 21.15 0.18
CA THR A 645 -26.17 22.22 0.38
C THR A 645 -27.31 21.98 -0.62
N LYS A 646 -28.47 21.51 -0.13
CA LYS A 646 -29.69 21.59 -0.93
C LYS A 646 -29.90 23.07 -1.25
N SER A 647 -29.86 23.42 -2.53
CA SER A 647 -30.31 24.71 -3.05
C SER A 647 -31.71 24.97 -2.53
N LYS A 648 -31.89 26.15 -1.93
CA LYS A 648 -33.16 26.58 -1.35
C LYS A 648 -33.96 27.27 -2.46
N ALA A 649 -34.68 26.49 -3.26
CA ALA A 649 -35.76 27.00 -4.10
C ALA A 649 -37.09 26.87 -3.36
N MET A 650 -38.01 27.77 -3.67
CA MET A 650 -39.17 28.23 -2.89
C MET A 650 -40.17 27.15 -2.43
N THR A 651 -40.77 27.36 -1.24
CA THR A 651 -42.18 27.78 -1.12
C THR A 651 -42.56 28.04 0.35
N ASP A 652 -43.28 29.14 0.53
CA ASP A 652 -44.11 29.46 1.69
C ASP A 652 -45.53 28.95 1.40
N ARG A 653 -46.28 28.66 2.50
CA ARG A 653 -47.71 28.28 2.64
C ARG A 653 -48.07 26.78 2.76
N THR A 654 -48.38 26.42 4.03
CA THR A 654 -49.57 25.70 4.57
C THR A 654 -50.24 24.61 3.71
N GLU A 655 -50.60 23.41 4.17
CA GLU A 655 -51.19 22.97 5.46
C GLU A 655 -51.12 21.42 5.55
N ASP A 656 -51.51 20.89 6.71
CA ASP A 656 -51.40 19.50 7.20
C ASP A 656 -51.87 18.35 6.27
N THR A 657 -51.13 17.21 6.26
CA THR A 657 -51.61 15.86 6.68
C THR A 657 -50.51 14.79 6.53
N GLU A 658 -50.52 13.82 7.43
CA GLU A 658 -49.66 12.63 7.48
C GLU A 658 -50.01 11.59 6.39
N VAL A 659 -49.05 10.68 6.14
CA VAL A 659 -49.18 9.25 5.74
C VAL A 659 -48.45 8.85 4.44
N GLU A 660 -47.54 7.87 4.62
CA GLU A 660 -47.01 6.80 3.74
C GLU A 660 -46.20 7.08 2.46
N GLU A 661 -45.02 6.42 2.38
CA GLU A 661 -44.36 5.96 1.14
C GLU A 661 -45.30 4.99 0.38
N PRO A 662 -45.28 4.85 -0.97
CA PRO A 662 -44.05 4.52 -1.72
C PRO A 662 -43.98 4.85 -3.25
N HIS A 663 -42.81 4.52 -3.83
CA HIS A 663 -42.47 4.21 -5.24
C HIS A 663 -42.35 5.30 -6.35
N GLU A 664 -41.18 5.20 -7.02
CA GLU A 664 -40.84 5.33 -8.45
C GLU A 664 -41.85 6.01 -9.42
N ASP A 665 -41.43 7.06 -10.13
CA ASP A 665 -41.02 7.05 -11.55
C ASP A 665 -40.90 8.50 -12.08
N ASP A 666 -40.13 8.65 -13.16
CA ASP A 666 -39.79 9.76 -14.04
C ASP A 666 -40.71 11.00 -14.08
N THR A 667 -40.11 12.18 -14.28
CA THR A 667 -40.19 12.91 -15.56
C THR A 667 -39.54 14.30 -15.48
N LEU A 668 -38.87 14.65 -16.58
CA LEU A 668 -38.33 15.95 -16.92
C LEU A 668 -39.48 16.94 -17.13
N ASP A 669 -39.39 18.13 -16.51
CA ASP A 669 -40.04 19.32 -17.05
C ASP A 669 -39.07 20.51 -16.97
N VAL A 670 -38.89 21.10 -18.16
CA VAL A 670 -38.06 22.24 -18.48
C VAL A 670 -38.90 23.48 -18.24
N ASP A 671 -38.46 24.37 -17.35
CA ASP A 671 -38.90 25.76 -17.38
C ASP A 671 -37.70 26.69 -17.30
N THR A 672 -37.52 27.38 -18.42
CA THR A 672 -36.68 28.53 -18.66
C THR A 672 -37.13 29.70 -17.82
N ASP A 673 -36.19 30.38 -17.13
CA ASP A 673 -36.26 31.84 -17.01
C ASP A 673 -34.88 32.44 -16.78
N GLU A 674 -34.56 33.38 -17.68
CA GLU A 674 -33.39 34.23 -17.68
C GLU A 674 -33.61 35.42 -16.75
N SER A 675 -32.63 35.73 -15.89
CA SER A 675 -32.40 37.13 -15.51
C SER A 675 -30.95 37.30 -15.06
N GLU A 676 -30.27 38.15 -15.81
CA GLU A 676 -28.90 38.59 -15.66
C GLU A 676 -28.74 39.56 -14.47
N ASP A 677 -27.47 39.80 -14.13
CA ASP A 677 -26.89 41.06 -13.62
C ASP A 677 -26.26 41.08 -12.21
N ASP A 678 -24.94 41.25 -12.29
CA ASP A 678 -24.08 42.25 -11.62
C ASP A 678 -23.58 42.04 -10.18
N ASP A 679 -22.37 41.46 -10.13
CA ASP A 679 -21.09 42.08 -9.73
C ASP A 679 -20.96 42.98 -8.47
N VAL A 680 -19.73 42.88 -7.92
CA VAL A 680 -18.95 43.89 -7.16
C VAL A 680 -18.83 43.66 -5.63
N ASP A 681 -17.65 43.12 -5.24
CA ASP A 681 -16.64 43.67 -4.29
C ASP A 681 -17.09 44.09 -2.86
N ASP A 682 -16.30 44.04 -1.78
CA ASP A 682 -14.88 43.82 -1.52
C ASP A 682 -14.70 43.66 0.02
N SER A 683 -13.53 43.16 0.43
CA SER A 683 -12.72 43.51 1.64
C SER A 683 -13.34 43.43 3.05
N ASP A 684 -12.78 42.58 3.94
CA ASP A 684 -11.80 42.94 5.02
C ASP A 684 -12.52 43.58 6.25
N ASP A 685 -12.19 43.42 7.52
CA ASP A 685 -11.05 42.88 8.25
C ASP A 685 -11.48 42.73 9.74
N ASP A 686 -10.78 41.83 10.42
CA ASP A 686 -10.24 41.83 11.81
C ASP A 686 -10.99 42.38 13.05
N ASP A 687 -10.91 41.54 14.10
CA ASP A 687 -10.55 41.83 15.52
C ASP A 687 -11.40 42.81 16.37
N SER A 688 -11.46 42.79 17.70
CA SER A 688 -11.01 41.93 18.81
C SER A 688 -11.59 42.53 20.11
N GLU A 689 -11.62 41.75 21.21
CA GLU A 689 -11.58 42.19 22.64
C GLU A 689 -12.71 43.10 23.19
N LEU A 690 -12.94 43.30 24.49
CA LEU A 690 -12.85 42.59 25.77
C LEU A 690 -13.76 43.41 26.73
N GLU A 691 -14.37 42.72 27.67
CA GLU A 691 -14.91 43.12 28.98
C GLU A 691 -15.26 44.59 29.35
N THR A 692 -16.39 44.77 30.04
CA THR A 692 -16.40 45.18 31.47
C THR A 692 -17.79 45.16 32.12
N GLU A 693 -17.75 44.89 33.42
CA GLU A 693 -18.82 44.69 34.40
C GLU A 693 -19.78 45.88 34.62
N LYS A 694 -21.01 45.60 35.09
CA LYS A 694 -21.46 45.97 36.46
C LYS A 694 -22.91 45.57 36.76
N HIS A 695 -23.06 45.00 37.95
CA HIS A 695 -24.33 44.71 38.62
C HIS A 695 -25.10 45.97 39.01
N GLY A 696 -26.42 45.96 38.78
CA GLY A 696 -27.37 46.94 39.31
C GLY A 696 -28.78 46.32 39.39
N ASN A 697 -29.18 45.93 40.60
CA ASN A 697 -30.41 45.21 40.90
C ASN A 697 -31.58 46.20 41.11
N LYS A 698 -32.66 46.14 40.33
CA LYS A 698 -34.02 46.53 40.78
C LYS A 698 -35.13 45.99 39.86
N LYS A 699 -36.11 45.39 40.50
CA LYS A 699 -37.25 44.60 39.97
C LYS A 699 -38.25 45.46 39.16
N GLY A 700 -38.71 44.90 38.04
CA GLY A 700 -39.92 45.33 37.33
C GLY A 700 -40.49 44.18 36.48
N LYS A 701 -41.65 43.64 36.88
CA LYS A 701 -42.40 42.57 36.21
C LYS A 701 -42.76 42.93 34.75
N LYS A 702 -42.55 42.02 33.79
CA LYS A 702 -43.48 41.69 32.68
C LYS A 702 -42.95 40.49 31.86
N GLY A 703 -43.88 39.65 31.38
CA GLY A 703 -43.69 38.23 31.05
C GLY A 703 -42.74 37.89 29.89
N LYS A 704 -41.95 36.83 30.09
CA LYS A 704 -41.15 36.16 29.06
C LYS A 704 -42.02 35.14 28.31
N LYS A 705 -42.41 35.46 27.06
CA LYS A 705 -42.71 34.44 26.04
C LYS A 705 -41.38 33.76 25.68
N GLY A 706 -41.25 32.48 25.99
CA GLY A 706 -40.08 31.68 25.64
C GLY A 706 -39.93 31.54 24.12
N LYS A 707 -38.94 32.22 23.54
CA LYS A 707 -38.42 31.87 22.21
C LYS A 707 -37.70 30.53 22.34
N LYS A 708 -38.36 29.44 21.95
CA LYS A 708 -37.70 28.16 21.66
C LYS A 708 -36.62 28.41 20.60
N LYS A 709 -35.34 28.44 21.00
CA LYS A 709 -34.22 28.29 20.06
C LYS A 709 -34.35 26.90 19.44
N LYS A 710 -34.85 26.81 18.21
CA LYS A 710 -34.71 25.61 17.40
C LYS A 710 -33.21 25.40 17.18
N ASN A 711 -32.61 24.44 17.89
CA ASN A 711 -31.29 23.92 17.56
C ASN A 711 -31.36 23.40 16.11
N LYS A 712 -30.83 24.16 15.16
CA LYS A 712 -30.51 23.62 13.83
C LYS A 712 -29.46 22.54 14.07
N LYS A 713 -29.86 21.27 14.01
CA LYS A 713 -28.92 20.15 13.91
C LYS A 713 -28.00 20.45 12.73
N LYS A 714 -26.68 20.62 12.96
CA LYS A 714 -25.70 20.67 11.88
C LYS A 714 -25.87 19.39 11.07
N LYS A 715 -26.18 19.50 9.77
CA LYS A 715 -26.20 18.32 8.89
C LYS A 715 -24.75 17.92 8.66
N HIS A 716 -24.37 16.72 9.11
CA HIS A 716 -23.06 16.17 8.83
C HIS A 716 -23.00 15.67 7.40
N ASN A 717 -21.83 15.74 6.76
CA ASN A 717 -21.62 15.12 5.46
C ASN A 717 -21.60 13.59 5.65
N GLU A 718 -22.63 12.90 5.15
CA GLU A 718 -22.76 11.44 5.29
C GLU A 718 -21.61 10.69 4.61
N VAL A 719 -21.11 11.19 3.47
CA VAL A 719 -19.98 10.57 2.75
C VAL A 719 -18.68 10.72 3.55
N TRP A 720 -18.51 11.85 4.25
CA TRP A 720 -17.35 12.05 5.14
C TRP A 720 -17.41 11.11 6.35
N LEU A 721 -18.57 10.98 6.99
CA LEU A 721 -18.71 10.07 8.13
C LEU A 721 -18.48 8.61 7.72
N HIS A 722 -18.96 8.22 6.54
CA HIS A 722 -18.71 6.90 5.97
C HIS A 722 -17.24 6.67 5.66
N PHE A 723 -16.56 7.70 5.13
CA PHE A 723 -15.11 7.67 4.93
C PHE A 723 -14.33 7.48 6.23
N LEU A 724 -14.68 8.20 7.28
CA LEU A 724 -14.05 8.04 8.58
C LEU A 724 -14.36 6.68 9.24
N GLU A 725 -15.56 6.14 9.04
CA GLU A 725 -15.95 4.82 9.56
C GLU A 725 -15.00 3.73 9.01
N HIS A 726 -14.77 3.74 7.69
CA HIS A 726 -13.83 2.80 7.03
C HIS A 726 -12.37 3.12 7.33
N ALA A 727 -12.00 4.40 7.42
CA ALA A 727 -10.62 4.79 7.73
C ALA A 727 -10.11 4.16 9.02
N PHE A 728 -10.98 4.04 10.03
CA PHE A 728 -10.67 3.43 11.31
C PHE A 728 -11.23 2.00 11.44
N VAL A 729 -11.49 1.33 10.32
CA VAL A 729 -11.97 -0.06 10.22
C VAL A 729 -13.15 -0.34 11.15
N SER A 730 -14.11 0.57 11.19
CA SER A 730 -15.33 0.50 12.00
C SER A 730 -15.11 0.35 13.52
N THR A 731 -13.91 0.65 14.05
CA THR A 731 -13.63 0.53 15.49
C THR A 731 -14.03 1.78 16.28
N MET A 732 -14.14 2.94 15.61
CA MET A 732 -14.50 4.20 16.26
C MET A 732 -16.02 4.39 16.37
N PRO A 733 -16.56 4.74 17.55
CA PRO A 733 -17.98 5.04 17.71
C PRO A 733 -18.45 6.22 16.85
N LYS A 734 -19.63 6.10 16.23
CA LYS A 734 -20.24 7.16 15.39
C LYS A 734 -20.37 8.53 16.08
N LYS A 735 -20.45 8.55 17.41
CA LYS A 735 -20.50 9.80 18.19
C LYS A 735 -19.18 10.56 18.16
N ASP A 736 -18.06 9.85 18.08
CA ASP A 736 -16.71 10.41 18.09
C ASP A 736 -16.30 10.80 16.68
N LEU A 737 -16.66 9.99 15.68
CA LEU A 737 -16.51 10.35 14.27
C LEU A 737 -17.24 11.66 13.91
N LYS A 738 -18.37 11.97 14.56
CA LYS A 738 -19.10 13.23 14.34
C LYS A 738 -18.42 14.47 14.95
N LYS A 739 -17.41 14.28 15.81
CA LYS A 739 -16.61 15.36 16.38
C LYS A 739 -15.47 15.78 15.44
N LEU A 740 -15.09 14.89 14.52
CA LEU A 740 -14.18 15.11 13.39
C LEU A 740 -14.96 15.70 12.20
#